data_AF-A0A7Y2X7K6-F1
#
_entry.id   AF-A0A7Y2X7K6-F1
#
_cell.length_a   1.000
_cell.length_b   1.000
_cell.length_c   1.000
_cell.angle_alpha   90.00
_cell.angle_beta   90.00
_cell.angle_gamma   90.00
#
_symmetry.space_group_name_H-M   'P 1'
#
loop_
_entity.id
_entity.type
_entity.pdbx_description
1 polymer ?
#
loop_
_entity_poly.entity_id
_entity_poly.type
_entity_poly.pdbx_seq_one_letter_code
_entity_poly.pdbx_strand_id
1 'polypeptide(L)'
;MIFASTAALGLAVAIHTQSSNRLKPESHKDDDAIKSTAAASHHTHHGHTCSHHHSPDNDARSAHHSRPLPQPGLLWETDLTDPASMELTGVMPSPVDYRPNTRQSITIENGTRIHIDVQQRHTHNDGTIAINGTVAGKTQGRLHMQWNSQDDFFLGQIEFDNHPVAYEITRDAQGTHHITRRSITELVCAEIDTTTGAVRYGLPQLPAHEAGGVDDSEAAHAEGPSLVPALNSYPAASACIYLDFDGEQVTGTSWGSNINAAATGYSASKITDIWKRVAADFEPFNLNVTTDESVYLSAPATRRIRCIITPSNEWYGSNSAGGVAKYNSFVWSGDTPCWVFSDNLANGSKYIAEACSHEAGHTFGLSHDGKSGTTYYAGHGSGAVSWAPIMGSGYFKSVTQWSKGEYSSATNTQDDLSIIASATNGFGYRSDDHNNQDSSATTLAADSSNQIASSGTIERQDDTDVFSMESGAGTLTLAITPANSYGNLDIQADLFDASGNLVTSINPATQLNANISTSVSAGTYFLHVRSTGYGSANTGFTDYASLGAYTVTGEVAAAAVPTPFELTMASLPENQRNPSDDPDGDGISNLTEHALGTDPASPETSHHFSSVSPNGSSGVEFLIDLPADIPSDVLYTVEASCTLDSTDWTSIASRDTAGQWSGSVTEESGPSGTRRFRVTENPSEPWTCRFIRIHIELAL
;
A
#
# COMPACT_ATOMS: atom_id res chain seq x y z
N MET A 1 -38.25 51.48 -6.48
CA MET A 1 -38.67 52.86 -6.13
C MET A 1 -40.15 53.05 -6.49
N ILE A 2 -41.02 53.34 -5.52
CA ILE A 2 -42.45 53.67 -5.77
C ILE A 2 -42.83 54.92 -4.97
N PHE A 3 -43.45 55.91 -5.62
CA PHE A 3 -43.93 57.16 -5.01
C PHE A 3 -45.46 57.17 -4.91
N ALA A 4 -46.00 57.65 -3.78
CA ALA A 4 -47.36 58.18 -3.70
C ALA A 4 -47.37 59.44 -2.80
N SER A 5 -47.85 60.56 -3.34
CA SER A 5 -47.92 61.85 -2.65
C SER A 5 -49.27 62.05 -1.97
N THR A 6 -49.27 62.63 -0.76
CA THR A 6 -50.21 63.71 -0.39
C THR A 6 -49.56 64.64 0.64
N ALA A 7 -49.86 65.94 0.52
CA ALA A 7 -49.14 67.05 1.12
C ALA A 7 -49.29 67.17 2.65
N ALA A 8 -48.14 67.19 3.35
CA ALA A 8 -47.72 68.03 4.49
C ALA A 8 -46.60 67.27 5.22
N LEU A 9 -45.41 67.87 5.31
CA LEU A 9 -44.08 67.24 5.44
C LEU A 9 -43.61 66.54 4.16
N GLY A 10 -42.50 67.03 3.60
CA GLY A 10 -41.77 66.32 2.55
C GLY A 10 -41.08 65.12 3.17
N LEU A 11 -41.72 63.96 3.07
CA LEU A 11 -41.28 62.71 3.66
C LEU A 11 -41.14 61.72 2.49
N ALA A 12 -39.91 61.31 2.18
CA ALA A 12 -39.63 60.33 1.13
C ALA A 12 -38.81 59.19 1.73
N VAL A 13 -39.19 57.96 1.40
CA VAL A 13 -38.48 56.72 1.78
C VAL A 13 -37.75 56.20 0.56
N ALA A 14 -36.46 55.89 0.72
CA ALA A 14 -35.66 55.22 -0.29
C ALA A 14 -35.05 53.95 0.32
N ILE A 15 -34.92 52.89 -0.49
CA ILE A 15 -34.21 51.66 -0.12
C ILE A 15 -32.90 51.69 -0.88
N HIS A 16 -31.78 51.50 -0.18
CA HIS A 16 -30.45 51.48 -0.78
C HIS A 16 -29.76 50.17 -0.42
N THR A 17 -29.35 49.43 -1.44
CA THR A 17 -28.53 48.22 -1.33
C THR A 17 -27.14 48.54 -1.86
N GLN A 18 -26.09 48.23 -1.08
CA GLN A 18 -24.72 48.22 -1.57
C GLN A 18 -24.05 46.89 -1.22
N SER A 19 -23.42 46.28 -2.22
CA SER A 19 -22.49 45.17 -2.01
C SER A 19 -21.07 45.74 -1.96
N SER A 20 -20.37 45.59 -0.84
CA SER A 20 -18.93 45.78 -0.82
C SER A 20 -18.26 44.53 -1.38
N ASN A 21 -17.80 44.58 -2.63
CA ASN A 21 -16.85 43.60 -3.16
C ASN A 21 -15.78 44.33 -3.98
N ARG A 22 -14.59 44.47 -3.37
CA ARG A 22 -13.34 44.59 -4.13
C ARG A 22 -13.12 43.25 -4.80
N LEU A 23 -13.22 43.21 -6.13
CA LEU A 23 -12.37 42.40 -7.02
C LEU A 23 -12.61 42.94 -8.44
N LYS A 24 -11.57 43.54 -9.03
CA LYS A 24 -11.56 44.01 -10.42
C LYS A 24 -11.67 42.82 -11.38
N PRO A 25 -12.37 42.99 -12.51
CA PRO A 25 -11.95 42.40 -13.77
C PRO A 25 -11.56 43.53 -14.73
N GLU A 26 -10.28 43.59 -15.10
CA GLU A 26 -9.83 44.44 -16.20
C GLU A 26 -10.26 43.81 -17.52
N SER A 27 -11.09 44.54 -18.27
CA SER A 27 -11.37 44.29 -19.67
C SER A 27 -10.56 45.25 -20.51
N HIS A 28 -9.78 44.72 -21.46
CA HIS A 28 -9.26 45.49 -22.59
C HIS A 28 -9.64 44.78 -23.88
N LYS A 29 -10.40 45.51 -24.71
CA LYS A 29 -10.68 45.21 -26.11
C LYS A 29 -9.63 45.86 -27.01
N ASP A 30 -9.32 45.10 -28.07
CA ASP A 30 -9.07 45.46 -29.47
C ASP A 30 -7.96 46.47 -29.81
N ASP A 31 -6.97 46.04 -30.60
CA ASP A 31 -6.96 46.36 -32.04
C ASP A 31 -5.81 45.68 -32.85
N ASP A 32 -6.17 45.33 -34.09
CA ASP A 32 -5.40 45.31 -35.34
C ASP A 32 -4.32 44.24 -35.69
N ALA A 33 -4.78 43.27 -36.49
CA ALA A 33 -4.58 43.17 -37.94
C ALA A 33 -3.17 43.05 -38.59
N ILE A 34 -3.08 42.03 -39.47
CA ILE A 34 -2.33 41.94 -40.76
C ILE A 34 -0.88 41.40 -40.73
N LYS A 35 -0.65 40.19 -41.30
CA LYS A 35 0.03 39.89 -42.60
C LYS A 35 0.61 38.46 -42.67
N SER A 36 0.30 37.83 -43.80
CA SER A 36 0.89 36.64 -44.41
C SER A 36 2.43 36.56 -44.38
N THR A 37 2.98 35.34 -44.36
CA THR A 37 3.77 34.79 -45.49
C THR A 37 4.04 33.30 -45.34
N ALA A 38 4.03 32.60 -46.48
CA ALA A 38 4.33 31.20 -46.67
C ALA A 38 5.84 30.93 -46.84
N ALA A 39 6.28 29.71 -46.51
CA ALA A 39 7.31 28.86 -47.17
C ALA A 39 7.57 27.65 -46.24
N ALA A 40 7.27 26.39 -46.56
CA ALA A 40 7.75 25.52 -47.64
C ALA A 40 9.27 25.21 -47.61
N SER A 41 9.64 24.05 -47.07
CA SER A 41 10.66 23.10 -47.60
C SER A 41 10.69 21.86 -46.70
N HIS A 42 10.12 20.72 -47.13
CA HIS A 42 10.82 19.61 -47.79
C HIS A 42 12.18 19.21 -47.17
N HIS A 43 12.23 18.06 -46.50
CA HIS A 43 12.94 16.91 -47.06
C HIS A 43 12.51 15.58 -46.42
N THR A 44 12.22 14.65 -47.32
CA THR A 44 11.94 13.21 -47.18
C THR A 44 13.21 12.40 -46.86
N HIS A 45 13.10 11.31 -46.09
CA HIS A 45 13.24 9.95 -46.65
C HIS A 45 13.00 8.81 -45.63
N HIS A 46 12.24 7.82 -46.14
CA HIS A 46 12.31 6.36 -45.97
C HIS A 46 12.74 5.79 -44.61
N GLY A 47 11.96 4.97 -43.91
CA GLY A 47 11.08 3.92 -44.40
C GLY A 47 11.76 2.56 -44.16
N HIS A 48 11.29 1.79 -43.18
CA HIS A 48 11.16 0.34 -43.27
C HIS A 48 10.41 -0.18 -42.04
N THR A 49 9.15 -0.56 -42.28
CA THR A 49 8.39 -1.53 -41.50
C THR A 49 9.03 -2.90 -41.66
N CYS A 50 9.30 -3.59 -40.55
CA CYS A 50 9.35 -5.05 -40.53
C CYS A 50 8.69 -5.56 -39.24
N SER A 51 7.60 -6.27 -39.45
CA SER A 51 6.78 -6.98 -38.49
C SER A 51 7.26 -8.43 -38.38
N HIS A 52 7.56 -8.89 -37.17
CA HIS A 52 7.62 -10.32 -36.80
C HIS A 52 6.98 -10.44 -35.40
N HIS A 53 5.71 -10.85 -35.33
CA HIS A 53 5.27 -12.21 -35.03
C HIS A 53 5.84 -12.76 -33.71
N HIS A 54 4.99 -12.68 -32.70
CA HIS A 54 5.01 -13.49 -31.48
C HIS A 54 5.03 -14.99 -31.79
N SER A 55 5.92 -15.71 -31.11
CA SER A 55 5.66 -17.04 -30.56
C SER A 55 6.48 -17.16 -29.26
N PRO A 56 5.91 -17.64 -28.15
CA PRO A 56 6.63 -17.83 -26.90
C PRO A 56 7.20 -19.26 -26.88
N ASP A 57 8.53 -19.40 -26.92
CA ASP A 57 9.18 -20.63 -26.51
C ASP A 57 9.85 -20.40 -25.15
N ASN A 58 9.37 -21.16 -24.17
CA ASN A 58 9.93 -21.33 -22.83
C ASN A 58 11.35 -21.89 -22.93
N ASP A 59 12.34 -21.13 -22.46
CA ASP A 59 13.51 -21.66 -21.75
C ASP A 59 14.33 -20.49 -21.17
N ALA A 60 13.82 -19.90 -20.09
CA ALA A 60 14.59 -18.99 -19.26
C ALA A 60 15.33 -19.79 -18.17
N ARG A 61 16.45 -20.42 -18.52
CA ARG A 61 17.46 -20.83 -17.53
C ARG A 61 18.66 -19.90 -17.70
N SER A 62 18.75 -18.92 -16.79
CA SER A 62 19.84 -17.94 -16.75
C SER A 62 21.19 -18.63 -16.47
N ALA A 63 22.23 -18.18 -17.16
CA ALA A 63 23.58 -18.71 -17.03
C ALA A 63 24.21 -18.29 -15.69
N HIS A 64 24.26 -19.22 -14.73
CA HIS A 64 24.92 -19.02 -13.45
C HIS A 64 26.44 -18.89 -13.61
N HIS A 65 27.04 -17.87 -13.00
CA HIS A 65 28.50 -17.79 -12.79
C HIS A 65 28.94 -18.72 -11.65
N SER A 66 28.80 -20.02 -11.84
CA SER A 66 29.46 -21.04 -11.02
C SER A 66 30.81 -21.40 -11.65
N ARG A 67 31.85 -21.66 -10.83
CA ARG A 67 33.06 -22.35 -11.33
C ARG A 67 32.57 -23.61 -12.06
N PRO A 68 33.16 -23.98 -13.21
CA PRO A 68 32.74 -25.19 -13.89
C PRO A 68 32.80 -26.32 -12.88
N LEU A 69 31.68 -27.03 -12.73
CA LEU A 69 31.61 -28.18 -11.84
C LEU A 69 32.83 -29.08 -12.12
N PRO A 70 33.39 -29.75 -11.09
CA PRO A 70 34.48 -30.70 -11.30
C PRO A 70 34.16 -31.59 -12.51
N GLN A 71 35.10 -31.83 -13.42
CA GLN A 71 34.80 -32.56 -14.66
C GLN A 71 34.25 -33.97 -14.36
N PRO A 72 33.32 -34.50 -15.16
CA PRO A 72 32.87 -35.89 -15.02
C PRO A 72 34.06 -36.87 -15.06
N GLY A 73 34.03 -37.89 -14.21
CA GLY A 73 35.05 -38.96 -14.17
C GLY A 73 36.30 -38.65 -13.35
N LEU A 74 36.25 -37.71 -12.40
CA LEU A 74 37.33 -37.50 -11.43
C LEU A 74 37.55 -38.70 -10.51
N LEU A 75 38.74 -38.78 -9.89
CA LEU A 75 39.15 -39.86 -8.99
C LEU A 75 38.08 -40.25 -7.95
N TRP A 76 37.33 -39.27 -7.42
CA TRP A 76 36.27 -39.52 -6.44
C TRP A 76 35.01 -40.18 -7.04
N GLU A 77 34.63 -39.87 -8.29
CA GLU A 77 33.53 -40.55 -9.01
C GLU A 77 33.96 -41.97 -9.39
N THR A 78 35.24 -42.16 -9.73
CA THR A 78 35.80 -43.50 -10.00
C THR A 78 35.92 -44.37 -8.74
N ASP A 79 35.99 -43.77 -7.55
CA ASP A 79 35.96 -44.47 -6.26
C ASP A 79 34.55 -44.94 -5.84
N LEU A 80 33.50 -44.60 -6.62
CA LEU A 80 32.11 -45.06 -6.40
C LEU A 80 31.85 -46.51 -6.85
N THR A 81 32.79 -47.15 -7.55
CA THR A 81 32.63 -48.51 -8.08
C THR A 81 33.19 -49.58 -7.13
N ASP A 82 32.38 -50.61 -6.82
CA ASP A 82 32.84 -51.90 -6.24
C ASP A 82 32.85 -52.97 -7.36
N PRO A 83 33.85 -53.88 -7.49
CA PRO A 83 33.98 -54.79 -8.64
C PRO A 83 32.91 -55.91 -8.77
N ALA A 84 31.76 -55.80 -8.11
CA ALA A 84 30.75 -56.85 -8.14
C ALA A 84 29.36 -56.34 -8.59
N SER A 85 28.97 -56.82 -9.78
CA SER A 85 27.59 -57.15 -10.25
C SER A 85 26.84 -56.25 -11.24
N MET A 86 26.35 -56.94 -12.29
CA MET A 86 25.14 -56.85 -13.15
C MET A 86 24.54 -55.50 -13.56
N GLU A 87 24.48 -55.26 -14.88
CA GLU A 87 23.89 -54.12 -15.61
C GLU A 87 22.44 -53.79 -15.23
N LEU A 88 22.14 -52.49 -15.16
CA LEU A 88 20.82 -51.95 -15.43
C LEU A 88 21.01 -50.80 -16.43
N THR A 89 20.74 -51.11 -17.69
CA THR A 89 20.60 -50.14 -18.77
C THR A 89 19.22 -49.49 -18.66
N GLY A 90 19.21 -48.20 -18.31
CA GLY A 90 18.17 -47.25 -18.72
C GLY A 90 16.71 -47.64 -18.52
N VAL A 91 16.27 -47.90 -17.29
CA VAL A 91 14.94 -47.63 -16.71
C VAL A 91 15.18 -47.66 -15.20
N MET A 92 14.86 -46.61 -14.42
CA MET A 92 14.86 -46.77 -12.96
C MET A 92 13.79 -47.81 -12.62
N PRO A 93 14.12 -48.87 -11.84
CA PRO A 93 13.13 -49.85 -11.44
C PRO A 93 11.96 -49.16 -10.73
N SER A 94 10.77 -49.74 -10.86
CA SER A 94 9.57 -49.20 -10.22
C SER A 94 9.85 -48.94 -8.73
N PRO A 95 9.34 -47.88 -8.10
CA PRO A 95 9.56 -47.63 -6.67
C PRO A 95 9.11 -48.77 -5.73
N VAL A 96 8.42 -49.79 -6.26
CA VAL A 96 8.15 -51.09 -5.63
C VAL A 96 9.44 -51.90 -5.32
N ASP A 97 10.51 -51.66 -6.05
CA ASP A 97 11.79 -52.39 -5.96
C ASP A 97 12.73 -51.81 -4.89
N TYR A 98 12.51 -50.56 -4.46
CA TYR A 98 13.28 -49.88 -3.41
C TYR A 98 12.75 -50.22 -2.01
N ARG A 99 12.99 -51.47 -1.59
CA ARG A 99 12.58 -51.96 -0.26
C ARG A 99 13.67 -51.71 0.79
N PRO A 100 13.31 -51.43 2.06
CA PRO A 100 14.30 -51.38 3.14
C PRO A 100 15.18 -52.63 3.18
N ASN A 101 16.47 -52.45 3.46
CA ASN A 101 17.50 -53.49 3.50
C ASN A 101 17.77 -54.16 2.14
N THR A 102 17.54 -53.43 1.04
CA THR A 102 17.97 -53.86 -0.30
C THR A 102 19.06 -52.93 -0.83
N ARG A 103 19.92 -53.47 -1.69
CA ARG A 103 20.93 -52.68 -2.42
C ARG A 103 20.46 -52.46 -3.84
N GLN A 104 20.42 -51.21 -4.25
CA GLN A 104 20.07 -50.77 -5.61
C GLN A 104 21.32 -50.20 -6.29
N SER A 105 21.33 -50.15 -7.62
CA SER A 105 22.43 -49.58 -8.39
C SER A 105 21.90 -48.61 -9.42
N ILE A 106 22.40 -47.37 -9.41
CA ILE A 106 22.02 -46.30 -10.34
C ILE A 106 23.23 -46.00 -11.22
N THR A 107 23.05 -46.00 -12.53
CA THR A 107 24.11 -45.64 -13.48
C THR A 107 23.95 -44.17 -13.86
N ILE A 108 24.97 -43.35 -13.64
CA ILE A 108 24.99 -41.93 -14.03
C ILE A 108 25.55 -41.76 -15.45
N GLU A 109 25.44 -40.55 -16.02
CA GLU A 109 25.70 -40.25 -17.44
C GLU A 109 27.07 -40.74 -17.97
N ASN A 110 28.11 -40.73 -17.15
CA ASN A 110 29.45 -41.17 -17.54
C ASN A 110 29.66 -42.70 -17.44
N GLY A 111 28.60 -43.47 -17.18
CA GLY A 111 28.62 -44.92 -17.01
C GLY A 111 29.04 -45.41 -15.62
N THR A 112 29.34 -44.50 -14.69
CA THR A 112 29.65 -44.84 -13.29
C THR A 112 28.42 -45.38 -12.60
N ARG A 113 28.59 -46.40 -11.79
CA ARG A 113 27.51 -47.02 -11.02
C ARG A 113 27.62 -46.59 -9.57
N ILE A 114 26.53 -46.07 -9.05
CA ILE A 114 26.36 -45.68 -7.66
C ILE A 114 25.50 -46.74 -6.99
N HIS A 115 26.06 -47.40 -5.97
CA HIS A 115 25.32 -48.37 -5.18
C HIS A 115 24.62 -47.67 -4.02
N ILE A 116 23.33 -47.95 -3.84
CA ILE A 116 22.52 -47.37 -2.79
C ILE A 116 22.01 -48.47 -1.88
N ASP A 117 22.33 -48.38 -0.59
CA ASP A 117 21.71 -49.20 0.44
C ASP A 117 20.42 -48.51 0.91
N VAL A 118 19.27 -49.08 0.53
CA VAL A 118 17.95 -48.53 0.86
C VAL A 118 17.68 -48.76 2.35
N GLN A 119 17.58 -47.67 3.10
CA GLN A 119 17.39 -47.73 4.55
C GLN A 119 15.90 -47.69 4.89
N GLN A 120 15.14 -46.83 4.22
CA GLN A 120 13.76 -46.55 4.58
C GLN A 120 12.86 -46.35 3.39
N ARG A 121 11.59 -46.67 3.63
CA ARG A 121 10.46 -46.41 2.74
C ARG A 121 9.29 -45.97 3.61
N HIS A 122 8.85 -44.73 3.45
CA HIS A 122 7.73 -44.13 4.17
C HIS A 122 6.59 -43.82 3.19
N THR A 123 5.35 -43.86 3.66
CA THR A 123 4.18 -43.46 2.88
C THR A 123 3.43 -42.41 3.67
N HIS A 124 3.39 -41.20 3.13
CA HIS A 124 2.72 -40.04 3.70
C HIS A 124 1.20 -40.14 3.53
N ASN A 125 0.46 -39.31 4.28
CA ASN A 125 -1.00 -39.29 4.24
C ASN A 125 -1.57 -38.88 2.87
N ASP A 126 -0.82 -38.07 2.12
CA ASP A 126 -1.13 -37.65 0.75
C ASP A 126 -0.85 -38.75 -0.30
N GLY A 127 -0.37 -39.92 0.13
CA GLY A 127 0.00 -41.04 -0.74
C GLY A 127 1.44 -40.97 -1.27
N THR A 128 2.19 -39.93 -0.95
CA THR A 128 3.59 -39.80 -1.38
C THR A 128 4.45 -40.89 -0.74
N ILE A 129 5.18 -41.62 -1.57
CA ILE A 129 6.16 -42.60 -1.13
C ILE A 129 7.53 -41.92 -1.10
N ALA A 130 8.13 -41.85 0.08
CA ALA A 130 9.49 -41.36 0.27
C ALA A 130 10.45 -42.52 0.53
N ILE A 131 11.58 -42.52 -0.16
CA ILE A 131 12.63 -43.52 -0.05
C ILE A 131 13.91 -42.81 0.33
N ASN A 132 14.56 -43.31 1.37
CA ASN A 132 15.85 -42.81 1.85
C ASN A 132 16.87 -43.94 1.83
N GLY A 133 18.07 -43.65 1.34
CA GLY A 133 19.18 -44.59 1.29
C GLY A 133 20.53 -43.91 1.44
N THR A 134 21.57 -44.70 1.69
CA THR A 134 22.96 -44.23 1.74
C THR A 134 23.73 -44.73 0.54
N VAL A 135 24.61 -43.88 0.01
CA VAL A 135 25.57 -44.27 -1.01
C VAL A 135 26.59 -45.23 -0.38
N ALA A 136 26.71 -46.43 -0.93
CA ALA A 136 27.69 -47.41 -0.51
C ALA A 136 29.05 -47.14 -1.17
N GLY A 137 30.14 -47.31 -0.42
CA GLY A 137 31.51 -47.11 -0.92
C GLY A 137 32.32 -46.18 -0.03
N LYS A 138 33.43 -45.65 -0.58
CA LYS A 138 34.31 -44.72 0.15
C LYS A 138 33.70 -43.32 0.27
N THR A 139 33.10 -42.82 -0.80
CA THR A 139 32.42 -41.52 -0.82
C THR A 139 31.04 -41.70 -0.19
N GLN A 140 30.85 -41.13 1.00
CA GLN A 140 29.57 -41.16 1.69
C GLN A 140 28.60 -40.17 1.04
N GLY A 141 27.31 -40.50 1.12
CA GLY A 141 26.24 -39.68 0.58
C GLY A 141 24.88 -40.30 0.81
N ARG A 142 23.85 -39.63 0.32
CA ARG A 142 22.45 -39.99 0.53
C ARG A 142 21.70 -39.97 -0.79
N LEU A 143 20.79 -40.93 -0.94
CA LEU A 143 19.72 -40.90 -1.91
C LEU A 143 18.43 -40.50 -1.19
N HIS A 144 17.75 -39.52 -1.73
CA HIS A 144 16.34 -39.28 -1.44
C HIS A 144 15.52 -39.47 -2.71
N MET A 145 14.37 -40.12 -2.61
CA MET A 145 13.39 -40.15 -3.70
C MET A 145 11.99 -39.95 -3.14
N GLN A 146 11.18 -39.16 -3.84
CA GLN A 146 9.76 -39.02 -3.60
C GLN A 146 8.99 -39.36 -4.87
N TRP A 147 7.86 -40.02 -4.67
CA TRP A 147 6.96 -40.35 -5.75
C TRP A 147 5.51 -40.27 -5.28
N ASN A 148 4.70 -39.53 -6.02
CA ASN A 148 3.26 -39.53 -5.88
C ASN A 148 2.60 -39.74 -7.24
N SER A 149 1.95 -40.88 -7.43
CA SER A 149 1.29 -41.22 -8.69
C SER A 149 -0.02 -40.46 -8.92
N GLN A 150 -0.66 -39.95 -7.86
CA GLN A 150 -1.90 -39.17 -7.98
C GLN A 150 -1.61 -37.76 -8.50
N ASP A 151 -0.48 -37.19 -8.09
CA ASP A 151 -0.03 -35.85 -8.49
C ASP A 151 0.96 -35.85 -9.67
N ASP A 152 1.24 -37.02 -10.25
CA ASP A 152 2.31 -37.26 -11.26
C ASP A 152 3.66 -36.65 -10.84
N PHE A 153 3.93 -36.64 -9.53
CA PHE A 153 5.13 -36.05 -8.94
C PHE A 153 6.23 -37.10 -8.79
N PHE A 154 7.44 -36.77 -9.23
CA PHE A 154 8.63 -37.57 -8.98
C PHE A 154 9.85 -36.67 -8.77
N LEU A 155 10.61 -36.99 -7.74
CA LEU A 155 11.90 -36.40 -7.46
C LEU A 155 12.87 -37.49 -7.00
N GLY A 156 14.10 -37.46 -7.50
CA GLY A 156 15.22 -38.15 -6.87
C GLY A 156 16.41 -37.21 -6.73
N GLN A 157 17.15 -37.31 -5.64
CA GLN A 157 18.35 -36.53 -5.38
C GLN A 157 19.42 -37.43 -4.77
N ILE A 158 20.63 -37.34 -5.30
CA ILE A 158 21.83 -37.99 -4.73
C ILE A 158 22.78 -36.87 -4.31
N GLU A 159 22.98 -36.74 -3.01
CA GLU A 159 23.84 -35.73 -2.39
C GLU A 159 25.01 -36.42 -1.72
N PHE A 160 26.23 -35.89 -1.88
CA PHE A 160 27.42 -36.45 -1.26
C PHE A 160 27.91 -35.52 -0.15
N ASP A 161 28.43 -36.13 0.91
CA ASP A 161 28.86 -35.39 2.09
C ASP A 161 30.02 -34.44 1.75
N ASN A 162 29.89 -33.16 2.09
CA ASN A 162 30.90 -32.11 1.87
C ASN A 162 31.40 -32.01 0.42
N HIS A 163 30.54 -32.25 -0.57
CA HIS A 163 30.94 -32.27 -1.97
C HIS A 163 30.09 -31.29 -2.83
N PRO A 164 30.72 -30.50 -3.72
CA PRO A 164 30.02 -29.47 -4.50
C PRO A 164 29.12 -30.01 -5.61
N VAL A 165 29.13 -31.33 -5.85
CA VAL A 165 28.39 -32.00 -6.93
C VAL A 165 27.34 -32.89 -6.32
N ALA A 166 26.14 -32.83 -6.89
CA ALA A 166 25.03 -33.71 -6.62
C ALA A 166 24.40 -34.19 -7.94
N TYR A 167 23.44 -35.11 -7.85
CA TYR A 167 22.66 -35.56 -8.99
C TYR A 167 21.17 -35.41 -8.70
N GLU A 168 20.44 -34.91 -9.67
CA GLU A 168 18.98 -34.84 -9.66
C GLU A 168 18.43 -35.85 -10.65
N ILE A 169 17.40 -36.59 -10.23
CA ILE A 169 16.69 -37.57 -11.03
C ILE A 169 15.29 -37.02 -11.25
N THR A 170 14.97 -36.71 -12.49
CA THR A 170 13.64 -36.27 -12.91
C THR A 170 12.97 -37.35 -13.76
N ARG A 171 11.67 -37.22 -13.97
CA ARG A 171 10.88 -38.11 -14.83
C ARG A 171 10.16 -37.25 -15.87
N ASP A 172 10.33 -37.58 -17.15
CA ASP A 172 9.61 -36.90 -18.22
C ASP A 172 8.16 -37.41 -18.38
N ALA A 173 7.39 -36.74 -19.24
CA ALA A 173 5.99 -37.08 -19.51
C ALA A 173 5.79 -38.47 -20.13
N GLN A 174 6.84 -39.05 -20.72
CA GLN A 174 6.85 -40.41 -21.25
C GLN A 174 7.20 -41.45 -20.16
N GLY A 175 7.53 -40.99 -18.96
CA GLY A 175 7.92 -41.80 -17.82
C GLY A 175 9.39 -42.20 -17.79
N THR A 176 10.22 -41.62 -18.67
CA THR A 176 11.67 -41.87 -18.70
C THR A 176 12.35 -41.06 -17.62
N HIS A 177 13.28 -41.70 -16.90
CA HIS A 177 14.05 -41.02 -15.87
C HIS A 177 15.32 -40.39 -16.45
N HIS A 178 15.59 -39.15 -16.08
CA HIS A 178 16.77 -38.38 -16.47
C HIS A 178 17.59 -38.07 -15.23
N ILE A 179 18.84 -38.54 -15.20
CA ILE A 179 19.76 -38.25 -14.10
C ILE A 179 20.68 -37.14 -14.57
N THR A 180 20.51 -35.94 -14.03
CA THR A 180 21.33 -34.79 -14.41
C THR A 180 22.28 -34.43 -13.28
N ARG A 181 23.53 -34.13 -13.64
CA ARG A 181 24.52 -33.60 -12.72
C ARG A 181 24.22 -32.15 -12.36
N ARG A 182 24.35 -31.80 -11.08
CA ARG A 182 24.00 -30.49 -10.51
C ARG A 182 25.08 -29.98 -9.57
N SER A 183 25.12 -28.66 -9.36
CA SER A 183 25.75 -28.09 -8.17
C SER A 183 24.93 -28.44 -6.94
N ILE A 184 25.56 -28.72 -5.80
CA ILE A 184 24.81 -28.91 -4.55
C ILE A 184 23.98 -27.67 -4.18
N THR A 185 24.47 -26.48 -4.53
CA THR A 185 23.80 -25.18 -4.29
C THR A 185 22.55 -24.97 -5.15
N GLU A 186 22.29 -25.85 -6.11
CA GLU A 186 21.05 -25.85 -6.92
C GLU A 186 19.96 -26.76 -6.30
N LEU A 187 20.30 -27.56 -5.29
CA LEU A 187 19.40 -28.54 -4.67
C LEU A 187 19.09 -28.22 -3.20
N VAL A 188 20.01 -27.57 -2.49
CA VAL A 188 19.88 -27.23 -1.08
C VAL A 188 20.53 -25.87 -0.80
N CYS A 189 19.99 -25.12 0.16
CA CYS A 189 20.62 -23.92 0.70
C CYS A 189 22.05 -24.25 1.14
N ALA A 190 23.04 -23.79 0.37
CA ALA A 190 24.45 -24.03 0.61
C ALA A 190 25.33 -23.02 -0.13
N GLU A 191 26.53 -22.81 0.40
CA GLU A 191 27.61 -22.10 -0.29
C GLU A 191 28.79 -23.02 -0.56
N ILE A 192 29.54 -22.70 -1.62
CA ILE A 192 30.81 -23.35 -1.92
C ILE A 192 31.91 -22.32 -1.73
N ASP A 193 32.85 -22.59 -0.82
CA ASP A 193 34.08 -21.82 -0.71
C ASP A 193 34.84 -21.93 -2.03
N THR A 194 34.92 -20.81 -2.75
CA THR A 194 35.50 -20.79 -4.09
C THR A 194 37.01 -21.00 -4.09
N THR A 195 37.69 -20.94 -2.94
CA THR A 195 39.12 -21.23 -2.81
C THR A 195 39.37 -22.69 -2.47
N THR A 196 38.63 -23.24 -1.51
CA THR A 196 38.87 -24.59 -0.97
C THR A 196 38.00 -25.67 -1.58
N GLY A 197 36.88 -25.31 -2.22
CA GLY A 197 35.85 -26.24 -2.70
C GLY A 197 34.99 -26.84 -1.60
N ALA A 198 35.18 -26.40 -0.34
CA ALA A 198 34.38 -26.86 0.79
C ALA A 198 32.94 -26.36 0.66
N VAL A 199 31.98 -27.25 0.96
CA VAL A 199 30.56 -26.91 1.02
C VAL A 199 30.21 -26.52 2.44
N ARG A 200 29.45 -25.44 2.60
CA ARG A 200 28.82 -25.05 3.86
C ARG A 200 27.33 -25.00 3.62
N TYR A 201 26.58 -25.79 4.37
CA TYR A 201 25.14 -25.89 4.19
C TYR A 201 24.41 -24.89 5.10
N GLY A 202 23.39 -24.25 4.54
CA GLY A 202 22.50 -23.32 5.22
C GLY A 202 22.96 -21.87 5.21
N LEU A 203 22.01 -20.99 5.55
CA LEU A 203 22.23 -19.57 5.81
C LEU A 203 23.23 -19.41 6.98
N PRO A 204 24.15 -18.44 6.96
CA PRO A 204 25.10 -18.24 8.06
C PRO A 204 24.37 -17.95 9.38
N GLN A 205 24.83 -18.56 10.48
CA GLN A 205 24.44 -18.13 11.83
C GLN A 205 24.82 -16.67 12.09
N LEU A 206 24.29 -16.10 13.16
CA LEU A 206 24.76 -14.80 13.62
C LEU A 206 26.22 -14.86 14.08
N PRO A 207 27.06 -13.88 13.67
CA PRO A 207 28.41 -13.76 14.21
C PRO A 207 28.37 -13.53 15.73
N ALA A 208 29.15 -14.32 16.49
CA ALA A 208 29.18 -14.28 17.96
C ALA A 208 29.55 -12.91 18.60
N HIS A 209 29.98 -11.92 17.81
CA HIS A 209 30.36 -10.58 18.28
C HIS A 209 29.29 -9.49 18.03
N GLU A 210 28.20 -9.80 17.31
CA GLU A 210 27.18 -8.81 16.88
C GLU A 210 25.81 -9.02 17.56
N ALA A 211 25.67 -10.03 18.43
CA ALA A 211 24.41 -10.37 19.12
C ALA A 211 23.86 -9.29 20.06
N GLY A 212 24.54 -8.14 20.22
CA GLY A 212 24.18 -7.06 21.14
C GLY A 212 23.60 -5.80 20.49
N GLY A 213 23.31 -5.81 19.19
CA GLY A 213 22.95 -4.60 18.42
C GLY A 213 21.46 -4.33 18.19
N VAL A 214 20.55 -5.24 18.57
CA VAL A 214 19.11 -5.07 18.36
C VAL A 214 18.43 -4.99 19.72
N ASP A 215 17.68 -3.92 19.93
CA ASP A 215 16.87 -3.66 21.13
C ASP A 215 15.64 -4.59 21.16
N ASP A 216 15.88 -5.90 21.18
CA ASP A 216 14.90 -6.90 21.60
C ASP A 216 15.08 -7.08 23.11
N SER A 217 14.63 -6.10 23.90
CA SER A 217 14.67 -6.17 25.36
C SER A 217 13.65 -7.17 25.96
N GLU A 218 13.14 -8.14 25.19
CA GLU A 218 12.53 -9.33 25.77
C GLU A 218 13.62 -10.38 25.96
N ALA A 219 14.33 -10.24 27.09
CA ALA A 219 15.00 -11.37 27.70
C ALA A 219 14.03 -12.55 27.72
N ALA A 220 14.52 -13.72 27.30
CA ALA A 220 13.81 -14.99 27.34
C ALA A 220 13.30 -15.29 28.77
N HIS A 221 12.16 -14.71 29.13
CA HIS A 221 11.36 -15.22 30.22
C HIS A 221 10.57 -16.38 29.62
N ALA A 222 11.06 -17.59 29.92
CA ALA A 222 10.30 -18.82 29.78
C ALA A 222 9.05 -18.75 30.67
N GLU A 223 8.06 -17.98 30.23
CA GLU A 223 6.67 -18.29 30.50
C GLU A 223 6.42 -19.66 29.84
N GLY A 224 5.70 -20.57 30.51
CA GLY A 224 5.43 -21.92 29.98
C GLY A 224 4.79 -21.90 28.58
N PRO A 225 4.62 -23.06 27.92
CA PRO A 225 4.17 -23.11 26.53
C PRO A 225 2.88 -22.28 26.35
N SER A 226 3.04 -21.10 25.74
CA SER A 226 1.91 -20.27 25.35
C SER A 226 1.31 -20.89 24.10
N LEU A 227 -0.02 -20.91 24.01
CA LEU A 227 -0.69 -21.38 22.80
C LEU A 227 -0.22 -20.51 21.63
N VAL A 228 0.29 -21.14 20.57
CA VAL A 228 0.65 -20.44 19.33
C VAL A 228 -0.61 -19.71 18.84
N PRO A 229 -0.59 -18.37 18.70
CA PRO A 229 -1.75 -17.64 18.20
C PRO A 229 -2.04 -18.07 16.76
N ALA A 230 -3.30 -18.28 16.41
CA ALA A 230 -3.71 -18.56 15.03
C ALA A 230 -3.74 -17.25 14.21
N LEU A 231 -2.71 -17.03 13.38
CA LEU A 231 -2.53 -15.83 12.57
C LEU A 231 -2.58 -16.20 11.08
N ASN A 232 -3.10 -15.31 10.25
CA ASN A 232 -3.21 -15.50 8.80
C ASN A 232 -3.05 -14.15 8.10
N SER A 233 -2.12 -14.04 7.14
CA SER A 233 -1.85 -12.77 6.46
C SER A 233 -2.80 -12.53 5.30
N TYR A 234 -3.30 -13.61 4.70
CA TYR A 234 -4.26 -13.55 3.62
C TYR A 234 -5.12 -14.82 3.55
N PRO A 235 -6.15 -14.96 4.41
CA PRO A 235 -6.97 -16.18 4.51
C PRO A 235 -7.66 -16.62 3.22
N ALA A 236 -7.80 -15.74 2.23
CA ALA A 236 -8.41 -16.05 0.95
C ALA A 236 -7.47 -16.83 0.00
N ALA A 237 -6.15 -16.80 0.23
CA ALA A 237 -5.20 -17.54 -0.60
C ALA A 237 -5.30 -19.04 -0.36
N SER A 238 -5.27 -19.81 -1.45
CA SER A 238 -5.23 -21.28 -1.41
C SER A 238 -3.85 -21.83 -1.07
N ALA A 239 -2.80 -21.04 -1.34
CA ALA A 239 -1.41 -21.40 -1.10
C ALA A 239 -0.94 -20.82 0.25
N CYS A 240 -0.05 -21.52 0.96
CA CYS A 240 0.44 -21.00 2.24
C CYS A 240 1.88 -21.36 2.63
N ILE A 241 2.50 -20.48 3.40
CA ILE A 241 3.67 -20.77 4.25
C ILE A 241 3.15 -20.93 5.68
N TYR A 242 3.46 -22.06 6.31
CA TYR A 242 3.18 -22.29 7.72
C TYR A 242 4.44 -22.09 8.55
N LEU A 243 4.39 -21.15 9.50
CA LEU A 243 5.44 -20.92 10.49
C LEU A 243 5.13 -21.75 11.73
N ASP A 244 5.89 -22.83 11.91
CA ASP A 244 5.73 -23.80 12.99
C ASP A 244 6.64 -23.42 14.17
N PHE A 245 6.02 -23.15 15.32
CA PHE A 245 6.67 -22.76 16.57
C PHE A 245 6.48 -23.78 17.69
N ASP A 246 5.53 -24.69 17.54
CA ASP A 246 5.11 -25.70 18.53
C ASP A 246 5.81 -27.04 18.36
N GLY A 247 6.66 -27.16 17.33
CA GLY A 247 7.55 -28.30 17.13
C GLY A 247 6.89 -29.40 16.33
N GLU A 248 7.71 -30.24 15.70
CA GLU A 248 7.22 -31.19 14.70
C GLU A 248 8.03 -32.49 14.69
N GLN A 249 7.32 -33.59 14.45
CA GLN A 249 7.93 -34.89 14.21
C GLN A 249 8.09 -35.13 12.71
N VAL A 250 9.24 -34.76 12.16
CA VAL A 250 9.54 -34.91 10.73
C VAL A 250 10.04 -36.33 10.45
N THR A 251 9.33 -37.04 9.57
CA THR A 251 9.69 -38.39 9.12
C THR A 251 9.50 -38.51 7.60
N GLY A 252 10.28 -39.39 6.96
CA GLY A 252 10.07 -39.68 5.54
C GLY A 252 10.31 -38.48 4.60
N THR A 253 11.18 -37.54 4.95
CA THR A 253 11.52 -36.39 4.09
C THR A 253 12.96 -36.49 3.59
N SER A 254 13.35 -35.54 2.73
CA SER A 254 14.72 -35.42 2.22
C SER A 254 15.77 -35.13 3.30
N TRP A 255 15.34 -34.65 4.47
CA TRP A 255 16.22 -34.37 5.61
C TRP A 255 16.64 -35.63 6.35
N GLY A 256 15.88 -36.72 6.18
CA GLY A 256 16.13 -38.01 6.78
C GLY A 256 14.89 -38.59 7.44
N SER A 257 15.13 -39.48 8.40
CA SER A 257 14.16 -40.50 8.78
C SER A 257 13.37 -40.26 10.04
N ASN A 258 13.86 -39.43 10.96
CA ASN A 258 13.20 -39.19 12.24
C ASN A 258 13.86 -38.00 12.95
N ILE A 259 13.32 -36.80 12.72
CA ILE A 259 13.77 -35.58 13.37
C ILE A 259 12.65 -35.12 14.29
N ASN A 260 12.94 -35.03 15.58
CA ASN A 260 12.01 -34.48 16.58
C ASN A 260 12.44 -33.04 16.85
N ALA A 261 11.75 -32.08 16.23
CA ALA A 261 12.00 -30.67 16.42
C ALA A 261 11.31 -30.19 17.69
N ALA A 262 12.06 -29.61 18.63
CA ALA A 262 11.46 -29.04 19.82
C ALA A 262 10.70 -27.76 19.50
N ALA A 263 9.60 -27.54 20.23
CA ALA A 263 8.90 -26.26 20.26
C ALA A 263 9.85 -25.12 20.70
N THR A 264 9.61 -23.92 20.19
CA THR A 264 10.39 -22.72 20.56
C THR A 264 10.10 -22.22 21.98
N GLY A 265 8.88 -22.44 22.48
CA GLY A 265 8.42 -21.91 23.76
C GLY A 265 8.27 -20.38 23.80
N TYR A 266 8.16 -19.71 22.65
CA TYR A 266 8.00 -18.26 22.58
C TYR A 266 6.65 -17.76 23.08
N SER A 267 6.62 -16.49 23.51
CA SER A 267 5.40 -15.77 23.83
C SER A 267 4.57 -15.48 22.57
N ALA A 268 3.25 -15.35 22.72
CA ALA A 268 2.36 -14.96 21.62
C ALA A 268 2.75 -13.61 20.99
N SER A 269 3.29 -12.65 21.76
CA SER A 269 3.78 -11.37 21.26
C SER A 269 4.97 -11.55 20.32
N LYS A 270 5.95 -12.38 20.71
CA LYS A 270 7.13 -12.68 19.90
C LYS A 270 6.79 -13.45 18.63
N ILE A 271 5.91 -14.45 18.73
CA ILE A 271 5.40 -15.17 17.55
C ILE A 271 4.72 -14.19 16.59
N THR A 272 3.89 -13.30 17.11
CA THR A 272 3.22 -12.27 16.29
C THR A 272 4.22 -11.31 15.64
N ASP A 273 5.30 -10.92 16.33
CA ASP A 273 6.34 -10.05 15.77
C ASP A 273 7.08 -10.72 14.60
N ILE A 274 7.52 -11.97 14.79
CA ILE A 274 8.18 -12.75 13.73
C ILE A 274 7.22 -12.94 12.55
N TRP A 275 5.97 -13.34 12.82
CA TRP A 275 4.97 -13.53 11.79
C TRP A 275 4.69 -12.26 10.99
N LYS A 276 4.58 -11.08 11.64
CA LYS A 276 4.39 -9.80 10.94
C LYS A 276 5.52 -9.50 9.97
N ARG A 277 6.76 -9.77 10.34
CA ARG A 277 7.93 -9.52 9.47
C ARG A 277 7.90 -10.41 8.24
N VAL A 278 7.69 -11.72 8.43
CA VAL A 278 7.59 -12.66 7.30
C VAL A 278 6.38 -12.33 6.43
N ALA A 279 5.24 -11.99 7.03
CA ALA A 279 4.03 -11.63 6.30
C ALA A 279 4.27 -10.43 5.38
N ALA A 280 5.00 -9.40 5.83
CA ALA A 280 5.34 -8.22 5.03
C ALA A 280 6.10 -8.56 3.74
N ASP A 281 7.04 -9.52 3.80
CA ASP A 281 7.82 -9.94 2.63
C ASP A 281 6.97 -10.61 1.54
N PHE A 282 5.83 -11.19 1.94
CA PHE A 282 4.94 -11.91 1.03
C PHE A 282 3.61 -11.18 0.75
N GLU A 283 3.43 -9.96 1.26
CA GLU A 283 2.22 -9.15 1.06
C GLU A 283 1.80 -8.97 -0.41
N PRO A 284 2.72 -8.80 -1.40
CA PRO A 284 2.34 -8.67 -2.81
C PRO A 284 1.74 -9.94 -3.43
N PHE A 285 1.94 -11.11 -2.81
CA PHE A 285 1.58 -12.39 -3.41
C PHE A 285 0.24 -12.91 -2.90
N ASN A 286 -0.44 -13.70 -3.75
CA ASN A 286 -1.65 -14.44 -3.38
C ASN A 286 -1.30 -15.68 -2.53
N LEU A 287 -0.63 -15.43 -1.41
CA LEU A 287 -0.01 -16.41 -0.54
C LEU A 287 -0.35 -16.06 0.92
N ASN A 288 -0.81 -17.05 1.68
CA ASN A 288 -1.07 -16.88 3.10
C ASN A 288 0.16 -17.25 3.92
N VAL A 289 0.63 -16.36 4.78
CA VAL A 289 1.59 -16.70 5.84
C VAL A 289 0.77 -16.97 7.09
N THR A 290 0.85 -18.19 7.61
CA THR A 290 -0.01 -18.66 8.71
C THR A 290 0.79 -19.30 9.84
N THR A 291 0.26 -19.24 11.05
CA THR A 291 0.70 -20.03 12.22
C THR A 291 -0.36 -21.05 12.63
N ASP A 292 -1.43 -21.20 11.83
CA ASP A 292 -2.52 -22.15 12.06
C ASP A 292 -2.31 -23.41 11.22
N GLU A 293 -1.95 -24.52 11.86
CA GLU A 293 -1.72 -25.79 11.19
C GLU A 293 -2.98 -26.29 10.46
N SER A 294 -4.18 -25.97 10.95
CA SER A 294 -5.41 -26.40 10.26
C SER A 294 -5.55 -25.76 8.88
N VAL A 295 -5.08 -24.51 8.73
CA VAL A 295 -5.02 -23.81 7.45
C VAL A 295 -3.98 -24.47 6.54
N TYR A 296 -2.79 -24.76 7.07
CA TYR A 296 -1.74 -25.51 6.35
C TYR A 296 -2.25 -26.85 5.82
N LEU A 297 -2.87 -27.65 6.70
CA LEU A 297 -3.36 -28.98 6.36
C LEU A 297 -4.51 -28.95 5.34
N SER A 298 -5.24 -27.82 5.26
CA SER A 298 -6.31 -27.61 4.28
C SER A 298 -5.82 -27.16 2.90
N ALA A 299 -4.63 -26.56 2.82
CA ALA A 299 -4.02 -26.16 1.56
C ALA A 299 -3.56 -27.39 0.74
N PRO A 300 -3.58 -27.33 -0.60
CA PRO A 300 -3.06 -28.42 -1.44
C PRO A 300 -1.62 -28.75 -1.09
N ALA A 301 -1.27 -30.05 -1.04
CA ALA A 301 0.07 -30.49 -0.65
C ALA A 301 1.20 -29.88 -1.51
N THR A 302 0.94 -29.64 -2.81
CA THR A 302 1.88 -29.02 -3.74
C THR A 302 1.78 -27.48 -3.79
N ARG A 303 1.06 -26.88 -2.83
CA ARG A 303 0.85 -25.42 -2.70
C ARG A 303 1.01 -24.97 -1.25
N ARG A 304 1.81 -25.69 -0.48
CA ARG A 304 2.09 -25.35 0.91
C ARG A 304 3.52 -25.71 1.26
N ILE A 305 4.09 -24.96 2.19
CA ILE A 305 5.38 -25.29 2.79
C ILE A 305 5.33 -25.03 4.28
N ARG A 306 5.92 -25.94 5.06
CA ARG A 306 6.14 -25.75 6.49
C ARG A 306 7.56 -25.24 6.70
N CYS A 307 7.69 -24.11 7.38
CA CYS A 307 8.94 -23.59 7.90
C CYS A 307 8.99 -23.88 9.40
N ILE A 308 9.85 -24.81 9.82
CA ILE A 308 9.98 -25.21 11.22
C ILE A 308 10.99 -24.30 11.90
N ILE A 309 10.54 -23.53 12.89
CA ILE A 309 11.40 -22.72 13.76
C ILE A 309 11.68 -23.53 15.01
N THR A 310 12.95 -23.86 15.26
CA THR A 310 13.31 -24.74 16.38
C THR A 310 14.69 -24.44 16.97
N PRO A 311 14.89 -24.62 18.28
CA PRO A 311 16.24 -24.65 18.85
C PRO A 311 17.01 -25.92 18.45
N SER A 312 16.31 -27.00 18.07
CA SER A 312 16.90 -28.30 17.76
C SER A 312 17.71 -28.30 16.45
N ASN A 313 19.03 -28.23 16.57
CA ASN A 313 19.96 -28.22 15.43
C ASN A 313 20.96 -29.39 15.44
N GLU A 314 21.01 -30.19 16.50
CA GLU A 314 22.03 -31.22 16.69
C GLU A 314 21.96 -32.32 15.62
N TRP A 315 20.74 -32.62 15.14
CA TRP A 315 20.50 -33.58 14.07
C TRP A 315 21.09 -33.13 12.72
N TYR A 316 21.26 -31.82 12.54
CA TYR A 316 21.82 -31.21 11.34
C TYR A 316 23.37 -31.18 11.36
N GLY A 317 23.99 -31.60 12.47
CA GLY A 317 25.43 -31.75 12.64
C GLY A 317 26.10 -30.48 13.17
N SER A 318 27.44 -30.41 13.10
CA SER A 318 28.24 -29.25 13.55
C SER A 318 28.09 -28.00 12.65
N ASN A 319 27.10 -27.99 11.76
CA ASN A 319 26.82 -26.89 10.85
C ASN A 319 26.05 -25.81 11.62
N SER A 320 26.73 -24.71 11.92
CA SER A 320 26.13 -23.54 12.55
C SER A 320 25.35 -22.71 11.53
N ALA A 321 24.26 -23.26 11.00
CA ALA A 321 23.37 -22.60 10.07
C ALA A 321 22.27 -21.83 10.82
N GLY A 322 21.87 -20.67 10.32
CA GLY A 322 20.67 -19.95 10.74
C GLY A 322 19.39 -20.60 10.20
N GLY A 323 19.46 -21.19 9.01
CA GLY A 323 18.37 -21.93 8.37
C GLY A 323 18.87 -22.83 7.25
N VAL A 324 17.98 -23.68 6.73
CA VAL A 324 18.22 -24.46 5.51
C VAL A 324 16.92 -24.90 4.83
N ALA A 325 16.90 -24.84 3.51
CA ALA A 325 15.81 -25.31 2.65
C ALA A 325 16.30 -26.19 1.50
N LYS A 326 15.37 -26.97 0.93
CA LYS A 326 15.55 -27.62 -0.36
C LYS A 326 15.00 -26.72 -1.47
N TYR A 327 15.74 -26.63 -2.57
CA TYR A 327 15.32 -25.81 -3.70
C TYR A 327 14.06 -26.37 -4.33
N ASN A 328 13.13 -25.48 -4.68
CA ASN A 328 11.85 -25.81 -5.34
C ASN A 328 10.92 -26.71 -4.53
N SER A 329 11.13 -26.89 -3.23
CA SER A 329 10.33 -27.83 -2.43
C SER A 329 8.90 -27.39 -2.16
N PHE A 330 8.52 -26.14 -2.46
CA PHE A 330 7.16 -25.65 -2.28
C PHE A 330 6.12 -26.43 -3.10
N VAL A 331 6.54 -26.94 -4.26
CA VAL A 331 5.67 -27.69 -5.17
C VAL A 331 5.77 -29.22 -4.98
N TRP A 332 6.55 -29.67 -4.00
CA TRP A 332 6.72 -31.09 -3.73
C TRP A 332 5.57 -31.64 -2.89
N SER A 333 5.36 -32.96 -2.98
CA SER A 333 4.49 -33.70 -2.09
C SER A 333 5.32 -34.39 -0.98
N GLY A 334 4.66 -34.91 0.06
CA GLY A 334 5.36 -35.55 1.19
C GLY A 334 5.96 -34.58 2.22
N ASP A 335 5.39 -33.37 2.32
CA ASP A 335 5.57 -32.39 3.40
C ASP A 335 7.04 -32.17 3.80
N THR A 336 7.93 -31.93 2.82
CA THR A 336 9.35 -31.62 3.10
C THR A 336 9.48 -30.17 3.58
N PRO A 337 9.84 -29.92 4.86
CA PRO A 337 9.88 -28.57 5.40
C PRO A 337 11.17 -27.83 5.00
N CYS A 338 11.18 -26.51 5.19
CA CYS A 338 12.40 -25.76 5.43
C CYS A 338 12.59 -25.51 6.94
N TRP A 339 13.80 -25.15 7.34
CA TRP A 339 14.22 -25.10 8.74
C TRP A 339 14.83 -23.76 9.10
N VAL A 340 14.53 -23.28 10.30
CA VAL A 340 15.16 -22.12 10.93
C VAL A 340 15.61 -22.50 12.34
N PHE A 341 16.90 -22.38 12.60
CA PHE A 341 17.54 -22.80 13.85
C PHE A 341 17.68 -21.60 14.79
N SER A 342 16.67 -21.40 15.64
CA SER A 342 16.53 -20.18 16.43
C SER A 342 17.69 -19.93 17.40
N ASP A 343 18.31 -20.97 17.94
CA ASP A 343 19.47 -20.86 18.85
C ASP A 343 20.72 -20.33 18.14
N ASN A 344 20.89 -20.64 16.85
CA ASN A 344 21.95 -20.09 16.01
C ASN A 344 21.67 -18.64 15.56
N LEU A 345 20.46 -18.15 15.82
CA LEU A 345 19.99 -16.80 15.50
C LEU A 345 19.76 -15.96 16.75
N ALA A 346 20.46 -16.29 17.84
CA ALA A 346 20.38 -15.59 19.13
C ALA A 346 18.96 -15.42 19.67
N ASN A 347 18.01 -16.24 19.19
CA ASN A 347 16.58 -16.10 19.45
C ASN A 347 16.02 -14.69 19.10
N GLY A 348 16.64 -13.89 18.21
CA GLY A 348 16.16 -12.55 17.87
C GLY A 348 15.04 -12.55 16.82
N SER A 349 13.97 -11.78 17.02
CA SER A 349 12.76 -11.85 16.17
C SER A 349 13.04 -11.46 14.73
N LYS A 350 13.83 -10.40 14.50
CA LYS A 350 14.26 -9.98 13.15
C LYS A 350 15.07 -11.09 12.47
N TYR A 351 16.04 -11.68 13.16
CA TYR A 351 16.93 -12.68 12.55
C TYR A 351 16.20 -13.95 12.15
N ILE A 352 15.28 -14.42 13.00
CA ILE A 352 14.43 -15.57 12.71
C ILE A 352 13.52 -15.26 11.53
N ALA A 353 12.88 -14.09 11.49
CA ALA A 353 12.03 -13.72 10.37
C ALA A 353 12.79 -13.65 9.03
N GLU A 354 13.97 -13.03 9.02
CA GLU A 354 14.85 -13.00 7.83
C GLU A 354 15.18 -14.40 7.33
N ALA A 355 15.53 -15.31 8.25
CA ALA A 355 15.80 -16.71 7.89
C ALA A 355 14.54 -17.41 7.36
N CYS A 356 13.37 -17.20 7.97
CA CYS A 356 12.11 -17.77 7.47
C CYS A 356 11.83 -17.35 6.02
N SER A 357 11.91 -16.05 5.71
CA SER A 357 11.70 -15.54 4.35
C SER A 357 12.75 -16.04 3.37
N HIS A 358 14.02 -16.07 3.77
CA HIS A 358 15.14 -16.58 2.96
C HIS A 358 14.95 -18.07 2.59
N GLU A 359 14.65 -18.90 3.59
CA GLU A 359 14.49 -20.33 3.38
C GLU A 359 13.21 -20.65 2.60
N ALA A 360 12.13 -19.90 2.84
CA ALA A 360 10.95 -19.97 1.97
C ALA A 360 11.29 -19.57 0.52
N GLY A 361 12.12 -18.55 0.31
CA GLY A 361 12.65 -18.12 -0.99
C GLY A 361 13.29 -19.27 -1.79
N HIS A 362 14.14 -20.07 -1.15
CA HIS A 362 14.70 -21.27 -1.77
C HIS A 362 13.64 -22.28 -2.19
N THR A 363 12.59 -22.47 -1.37
CA THR A 363 11.50 -23.39 -1.73
C THR A 363 10.72 -22.94 -2.97
N PHE A 364 10.76 -21.64 -3.30
CA PHE A 364 10.21 -21.06 -4.53
C PHE A 364 11.19 -21.06 -5.71
N GLY A 365 12.45 -21.45 -5.50
CA GLY A 365 13.48 -21.57 -6.53
C GLY A 365 14.51 -20.44 -6.57
N LEU A 366 14.55 -19.56 -5.57
CA LEU A 366 15.49 -18.45 -5.51
C LEU A 366 16.89 -18.90 -5.10
N SER A 367 17.91 -18.30 -5.71
CA SER A 367 19.32 -18.45 -5.36
C SER A 367 19.82 -17.29 -4.50
N HIS A 368 20.97 -17.50 -3.84
CA HIS A 368 21.53 -16.47 -2.97
C HIS A 368 21.92 -15.19 -3.74
N ASP A 369 21.62 -14.05 -3.13
CA ASP A 369 22.04 -12.73 -3.57
C ASP A 369 23.37 -12.35 -2.94
N GLY A 370 24.42 -12.51 -3.73
CA GLY A 370 25.79 -12.21 -3.35
C GLY A 370 26.34 -10.94 -3.99
N LYS A 371 27.54 -10.52 -3.55
CA LYS A 371 28.24 -9.34 -4.08
C LYS A 371 29.75 -9.56 -4.10
N SER A 372 30.41 -9.21 -5.21
CA SER A 372 31.89 -9.24 -5.31
C SER A 372 32.51 -10.58 -4.87
N GLY A 373 31.83 -11.70 -5.14
CA GLY A 373 32.30 -13.05 -4.80
C GLY A 373 31.91 -13.57 -3.41
N THR A 374 31.21 -12.80 -2.58
CA THR A 374 30.57 -13.32 -1.35
C THR A 374 29.19 -13.88 -1.68
N THR A 375 28.83 -15.03 -1.11
CA THR A 375 27.53 -15.68 -1.35
C THR A 375 26.35 -14.86 -0.82
N TYR A 376 26.49 -14.33 0.39
CA TYR A 376 25.42 -13.62 1.09
C TYR A 376 25.78 -12.14 1.18
N TYR A 377 25.07 -11.29 0.42
CA TYR A 377 25.29 -9.86 0.49
C TYR A 377 24.61 -9.28 1.74
N ALA A 378 25.40 -8.66 2.62
CA ALA A 378 24.92 -8.04 3.86
C ALA A 378 24.21 -6.67 3.67
N GLY A 379 24.01 -6.25 2.42
CA GLY A 379 23.40 -4.97 2.10
C GLY A 379 24.31 -3.75 2.28
N HIS A 380 23.69 -2.57 2.35
CA HIS A 380 24.35 -1.28 2.49
C HIS A 380 23.42 -0.23 3.10
N GLY A 381 23.88 1.02 3.20
CA GLY A 381 23.11 2.11 3.82
C GLY A 381 23.03 2.01 5.35
N SER A 382 22.35 3.00 5.94
CA SER A 382 22.22 3.21 7.39
C SER A 382 20.86 3.80 7.75
N GLY A 383 20.40 3.58 8.99
CA GLY A 383 19.11 4.10 9.47
C GLY A 383 17.92 3.38 8.85
N ALA A 384 16.75 4.04 8.89
CA ALA A 384 15.47 3.46 8.46
C ALA A 384 15.43 3.02 6.99
N VAL A 385 16.28 3.60 6.14
CA VAL A 385 16.39 3.29 4.70
C VAL A 385 17.63 2.43 4.37
N SER A 386 18.25 1.82 5.40
CA SER A 386 19.29 0.81 5.19
C SER A 386 18.69 -0.44 4.56
N TRP A 387 19.38 -1.02 3.58
CA TRP A 387 18.81 -2.04 2.70
C TRP A 387 19.69 -3.27 2.51
N ALA A 388 19.08 -4.45 2.42
CA ALA A 388 19.68 -5.69 1.97
C ALA A 388 18.70 -6.54 1.15
N PRO A 389 19.19 -7.41 0.25
CA PRO A 389 18.34 -8.41 -0.39
C PRO A 389 17.99 -9.55 0.59
N ILE A 390 16.75 -10.06 0.54
CA ILE A 390 16.28 -11.19 1.38
C ILE A 390 17.11 -12.46 1.13
N MET A 391 17.44 -12.75 -0.13
CA MET A 391 18.30 -13.88 -0.49
C MET A 391 19.80 -13.64 -0.18
N GLY A 392 20.14 -12.51 0.46
CA GLY A 392 21.46 -12.21 1.00
C GLY A 392 21.55 -12.50 2.51
N SER A 393 22.05 -11.53 3.29
CA SER A 393 22.06 -11.59 4.76
C SER A 393 21.65 -10.24 5.36
N GLY A 394 20.34 -10.02 5.45
CA GLY A 394 19.73 -8.75 5.83
C GLY A 394 19.61 -8.47 7.33
N TYR A 395 20.23 -9.29 8.19
CA TYR A 395 20.03 -9.28 9.65
C TYR A 395 20.12 -7.90 10.33
N PHE A 396 20.94 -6.99 9.81
CA PHE A 396 21.19 -5.66 10.40
C PHE A 396 20.68 -4.50 9.55
N LYS A 397 19.73 -4.76 8.64
CA LYS A 397 19.11 -3.75 7.78
C LYS A 397 17.65 -3.55 8.14
N SER A 398 17.22 -2.30 8.02
CA SER A 398 15.85 -1.90 8.33
C SER A 398 14.89 -2.36 7.24
N VAL A 399 15.28 -2.19 5.98
CA VAL A 399 14.54 -2.64 4.79
C VAL A 399 15.21 -3.89 4.23
N THR A 400 14.44 -4.95 4.02
CA THR A 400 14.89 -6.18 3.38
C THR A 400 13.90 -6.58 2.31
N GLN A 401 14.34 -6.66 1.06
CA GLN A 401 13.45 -6.82 -0.09
C GLN A 401 13.91 -7.96 -1.00
N TRP A 402 12.99 -8.49 -1.79
CA TRP A 402 13.32 -9.30 -2.96
C TRP A 402 14.17 -8.50 -3.94
N SER A 403 14.96 -9.18 -4.78
CA SER A 403 15.99 -8.54 -5.59
C SER A 403 15.87 -8.94 -7.06
N LYS A 404 16.50 -8.12 -7.91
CA LYS A 404 16.90 -8.53 -9.26
C LYS A 404 18.38 -8.29 -9.57
N GLY A 405 19.18 -8.14 -8.52
CA GLY A 405 20.62 -7.94 -8.63
C GLY A 405 21.03 -6.58 -9.23
N GLU A 406 20.25 -5.52 -9.00
CA GLU A 406 20.52 -4.19 -9.58
C GLU A 406 21.73 -3.48 -8.99
N TYR A 407 22.21 -3.96 -7.84
CA TYR A 407 23.39 -3.41 -7.19
C TYR A 407 24.69 -3.82 -7.88
N SER A 408 25.70 -2.97 -7.80
CA SER A 408 27.01 -3.20 -8.40
C SER A 408 27.64 -4.50 -7.94
N SER A 409 28.21 -5.23 -8.90
CA SER A 409 28.90 -6.51 -8.66
C SER A 409 28.01 -7.59 -8.03
N ALA A 410 26.69 -7.54 -8.24
CA ALA A 410 25.80 -8.63 -7.91
C ALA A 410 26.28 -9.93 -8.57
N THR A 411 26.27 -11.02 -7.81
CA THR A 411 26.64 -12.36 -8.32
C THR A 411 25.43 -13.15 -8.78
N ASN A 412 24.23 -12.67 -8.47
CA ASN A 412 22.94 -13.20 -8.91
C ASN A 412 22.11 -12.06 -9.52
N THR A 413 21.35 -12.36 -10.55
CA THR A 413 20.46 -11.42 -11.26
C THR A 413 19.13 -12.09 -11.60
N GLN A 414 18.69 -13.04 -10.77
CA GLN A 414 17.36 -13.61 -10.87
C GLN A 414 16.31 -12.52 -10.65
N ASP A 415 15.20 -12.58 -11.38
CA ASP A 415 14.03 -11.76 -11.07
C ASP A 415 13.22 -12.48 -9.98
N ASP A 416 13.52 -12.18 -8.72
CA ASP A 416 12.93 -12.89 -7.58
C ASP A 416 11.40 -12.81 -7.59
N LEU A 417 10.85 -11.63 -7.86
CA LEU A 417 9.40 -11.41 -7.85
C LEU A 417 8.73 -12.24 -8.95
N SER A 418 9.31 -12.29 -10.16
CA SER A 418 8.82 -13.14 -11.25
C SER A 418 8.94 -14.63 -10.94
N ILE A 419 9.97 -15.07 -10.22
CA ILE A 419 10.14 -16.49 -9.86
C ILE A 419 9.11 -16.89 -8.81
N ILE A 420 8.95 -16.10 -7.74
CA ILE A 420 7.97 -16.35 -6.69
C ILE A 420 6.56 -16.42 -7.30
N ALA A 421 6.18 -15.43 -8.10
CA ALA A 421 4.87 -15.37 -8.74
C ALA A 421 4.70 -16.31 -9.96
N SER A 422 5.68 -17.15 -10.27
CA SER A 422 5.66 -18.00 -11.46
C SER A 422 4.51 -19.01 -11.45
N ALA A 423 4.13 -19.46 -12.65
CA ALA A 423 3.12 -20.51 -12.82
C ALA A 423 3.51 -21.85 -12.14
N THR A 424 4.80 -22.09 -11.95
CA THR A 424 5.31 -23.27 -11.22
C THR A 424 4.81 -23.27 -9.78
N ASN A 425 4.99 -22.16 -9.08
CA ASN A 425 4.52 -21.96 -7.70
C ASN A 425 3.00 -21.82 -7.63
N GLY A 426 2.39 -21.27 -8.67
CA GLY A 426 0.96 -21.45 -8.95
C GLY A 426 0.00 -20.61 -8.13
N PHE A 427 0.49 -19.54 -7.49
CA PHE A 427 -0.35 -18.58 -6.76
C PHE A 427 -0.32 -17.15 -7.34
N GLY A 428 0.81 -16.70 -7.88
CA GLY A 428 0.91 -15.37 -8.51
C GLY A 428 0.82 -14.20 -7.53
N TYR A 429 0.62 -13.00 -8.07
CA TYR A 429 0.39 -11.79 -7.26
C TYR A 429 -1.05 -11.75 -6.73
N ARG A 430 -1.29 -10.91 -5.73
CA ARG A 430 -2.65 -10.52 -5.35
C ARG A 430 -3.35 -9.82 -6.53
N SER A 431 -4.67 -9.76 -6.46
CA SER A 431 -5.42 -8.89 -7.36
C SER A 431 -5.32 -7.46 -6.84
N ASP A 432 -5.16 -6.52 -7.77
CA ASP A 432 -5.24 -5.08 -7.55
C ASP A 432 -6.50 -4.72 -6.73
N ASP A 433 -6.34 -3.91 -5.69
CA ASP A 433 -7.39 -3.44 -4.80
C ASP A 433 -7.90 -2.02 -5.11
N HIS A 434 -7.17 -1.21 -5.89
CA HIS A 434 -7.60 0.12 -6.31
C HIS A 434 -7.17 0.49 -7.74
N ASN A 435 -8.10 1.04 -8.53
CA ASN A 435 -7.76 1.41 -9.91
C ASN A 435 -6.69 2.51 -10.02
N ASN A 436 -5.89 2.42 -11.08
CA ASN A 436 -4.79 3.32 -11.40
C ASN A 436 -5.17 4.59 -12.17
N GLN A 437 -6.45 4.96 -12.19
CA GLN A 437 -6.98 6.07 -13.00
C GLN A 437 -7.93 6.94 -12.19
N ASP A 438 -7.80 8.27 -12.32
CA ASP A 438 -8.68 9.27 -11.68
C ASP A 438 -10.17 9.02 -11.96
N SER A 439 -10.50 8.60 -13.19
CA SER A 439 -11.90 8.35 -13.60
C SER A 439 -12.57 7.18 -12.86
N SER A 440 -11.79 6.34 -12.20
CA SER A 440 -12.24 5.16 -11.45
C SER A 440 -11.62 5.11 -10.06
N ALA A 441 -11.19 6.26 -9.55
CA ALA A 441 -10.58 6.40 -8.25
C ALA A 441 -11.50 5.88 -7.13
N THR A 442 -10.90 5.29 -6.10
CA THR A 442 -11.61 4.87 -4.90
C THR A 442 -11.98 6.09 -4.06
N THR A 443 -13.26 6.28 -3.75
CA THR A 443 -13.69 7.45 -2.98
C THR A 443 -13.28 7.35 -1.49
N LEU A 444 -12.49 8.32 -1.02
CA LEU A 444 -12.22 8.55 0.41
C LEU A 444 -13.30 9.47 0.98
N ALA A 445 -14.38 8.88 1.45
CA ALA A 445 -15.48 9.62 2.05
C ALA A 445 -15.12 10.10 3.46
N ALA A 446 -15.25 11.40 3.70
CA ALA A 446 -15.07 11.99 5.01
C ALA A 446 -16.26 11.67 5.93
N ASP A 447 -15.98 11.36 7.20
CA ASP A 447 -17.00 11.19 8.22
C ASP A 447 -17.55 12.53 8.74
N SER A 448 -18.46 12.49 9.71
CA SER A 448 -19.07 13.70 10.31
C SER A 448 -18.07 14.60 11.05
N SER A 449 -16.85 14.13 11.29
CA SER A 449 -15.74 14.86 11.90
C SER A 449 -14.65 15.21 10.88
N ASN A 450 -14.99 15.15 9.59
CA ASN A 450 -14.10 15.38 8.44
C ASN A 450 -12.88 14.44 8.39
N GLN A 451 -12.94 13.30 9.09
CA GLN A 451 -11.86 12.31 9.07
C GLN A 451 -12.07 11.34 7.92
N ILE A 452 -10.97 10.91 7.32
CA ILE A 452 -10.93 9.94 6.23
C ILE A 452 -9.98 8.81 6.59
N ALA A 453 -10.32 7.60 6.15
CA ALA A 453 -9.47 6.44 6.32
C ALA A 453 -9.67 5.42 5.19
N SER A 454 -8.59 4.78 4.76
CA SER A 454 -8.58 3.63 3.86
C SER A 454 -7.29 2.83 4.03
N SER A 455 -7.19 1.72 3.32
CA SER A 455 -5.97 0.92 3.17
C SER A 455 -5.93 0.36 1.76
N GLY A 456 -4.72 0.09 1.25
CA GLY A 456 -4.49 -0.52 -0.05
C GLY A 456 -3.23 -1.38 -0.03
N THR A 457 -2.92 -2.03 -1.15
CA THR A 457 -1.74 -2.87 -1.32
C THR A 457 -1.12 -2.62 -2.67
N ILE A 458 0.09 -2.04 -2.68
CA ILE A 458 0.89 -1.95 -3.90
C ILE A 458 1.53 -3.31 -4.17
N GLU A 459 0.90 -4.13 -5.01
CA GLU A 459 1.37 -5.50 -5.27
C GLU A 459 2.33 -5.60 -6.46
N ARG A 460 2.46 -4.55 -7.26
CA ARG A 460 3.37 -4.47 -8.42
C ARG A 460 4.02 -3.09 -8.55
N GLN A 461 5.14 -3.06 -9.27
CA GLN A 461 5.90 -1.83 -9.50
C GLN A 461 5.10 -0.79 -10.33
N ASP A 462 4.29 -1.26 -11.28
CA ASP A 462 3.44 -0.43 -12.13
C ASP A 462 2.07 -0.13 -11.52
N ASP A 463 1.86 -0.56 -10.28
CA ASP A 463 0.63 -0.29 -9.56
C ASP A 463 0.62 1.12 -8.94
N THR A 464 -0.54 1.76 -8.99
CA THR A 464 -0.78 3.10 -8.45
C THR A 464 -2.21 3.14 -7.97
N ASP A 465 -2.40 3.21 -6.67
CA ASP A 465 -3.72 3.29 -6.07
C ASP A 465 -4.20 4.73 -6.09
N VAL A 466 -5.29 4.98 -6.82
CA VAL A 466 -5.88 6.31 -6.94
C VAL A 466 -7.11 6.45 -6.07
N PHE A 467 -7.10 7.49 -5.23
CA PHE A 467 -8.21 7.87 -4.37
C PHE A 467 -8.76 9.25 -4.73
N SER A 468 -10.08 9.43 -4.67
CA SER A 468 -10.73 10.73 -4.83
C SER A 468 -11.31 11.23 -3.50
N MET A 469 -11.20 12.53 -3.23
CA MET A 469 -11.78 13.14 -2.03
C MET A 469 -12.29 14.55 -2.28
N GLU A 470 -13.30 14.95 -1.52
CA GLU A 470 -13.78 16.33 -1.46
C GLU A 470 -13.17 17.03 -0.25
N SER A 471 -12.71 18.27 -0.43
CA SER A 471 -12.23 19.11 0.66
C SER A 471 -12.81 20.51 0.55
N GLY A 472 -13.14 21.14 1.67
CA GLY A 472 -13.39 22.58 1.75
C GLY A 472 -12.11 23.39 1.54
N ALA A 473 -12.23 24.72 1.59
CA ALA A 473 -11.08 25.60 1.60
C ALA A 473 -10.42 25.57 2.98
N GLY A 474 -9.14 25.22 3.06
CA GLY A 474 -8.44 25.08 4.33
C GLY A 474 -7.28 24.10 4.26
N THR A 475 -6.84 23.59 5.41
CA THR A 475 -5.76 22.61 5.47
C THR A 475 -6.31 21.20 5.24
N LEU A 476 -5.76 20.51 4.23
CA LEU A 476 -5.91 19.07 4.02
C LEU A 476 -4.69 18.37 4.64
N THR A 477 -4.94 17.35 5.46
CA THR A 477 -3.88 16.50 6.03
C THR A 477 -4.11 15.04 5.68
N LEU A 478 -3.05 14.37 5.23
CA LEU A 478 -3.05 12.93 4.92
C LEU A 478 -1.78 12.30 5.48
N ALA A 479 -1.91 11.18 6.16
CA ALA A 479 -0.83 10.30 6.57
C ALA A 479 -0.99 8.97 5.84
N ILE A 480 -0.01 8.68 4.98
CA ILE A 480 0.07 7.44 4.21
C ILE A 480 1.26 6.65 4.78
N THR A 481 0.97 5.53 5.42
CA THR A 481 1.96 4.75 6.19
C THR A 481 1.93 3.29 5.78
N PRO A 482 3.08 2.59 5.69
CA PRO A 482 3.08 1.14 5.57
C PRO A 482 2.19 0.52 6.67
N ALA A 483 1.33 -0.43 6.30
CA ALA A 483 0.34 -1.01 7.21
C ALA A 483 0.99 -1.81 8.35
N ASN A 484 2.24 -2.23 8.12
CA ASN A 484 3.11 -2.91 9.04
C ASN A 484 4.39 -2.10 9.22
N SER A 485 4.88 -1.97 10.46
CA SER A 485 6.16 -1.29 10.76
C SER A 485 7.38 -1.97 10.14
N TYR A 486 7.21 -3.18 9.60
CA TYR A 486 8.22 -3.95 8.90
C TYR A 486 7.92 -4.07 7.39
N GLY A 487 6.97 -3.27 6.88
CA GLY A 487 6.61 -3.24 5.47
C GLY A 487 7.79 -2.86 4.58
N ASN A 488 7.78 -3.37 3.36
CA ASN A 488 8.85 -3.18 2.39
C ASN A 488 8.62 -2.00 1.44
N LEU A 489 7.41 -1.43 1.45
CA LEU A 489 6.99 -0.32 0.61
C LEU A 489 7.58 1.01 1.10
N ASP A 490 8.33 1.67 0.22
CA ASP A 490 8.63 3.10 0.26
C ASP A 490 7.58 3.86 -0.56
N ILE A 491 6.88 4.78 0.10
CA ILE A 491 5.66 5.38 -0.43
C ILE A 491 5.96 6.69 -1.14
N GLN A 492 5.47 6.82 -2.37
CA GLN A 492 5.28 8.09 -3.04
C GLN A 492 3.80 8.48 -2.97
N ALA A 493 3.51 9.66 -2.42
CA ALA A 493 2.17 10.22 -2.36
C ALA A 493 2.10 11.51 -3.18
N ASP A 494 1.35 11.49 -4.28
CA ASP A 494 1.14 12.63 -5.17
C ASP A 494 -0.32 13.10 -5.06
N LEU A 495 -0.55 14.39 -4.77
CA LEU A 495 -1.88 14.97 -4.67
C LEU A 495 -2.14 15.86 -5.89
N PHE A 496 -3.23 15.60 -6.61
CA PHE A 496 -3.67 16.37 -7.76
C PHE A 496 -5.01 17.08 -7.49
N ASP A 497 -5.23 18.22 -8.14
CA ASP A 497 -6.54 18.86 -8.19
C ASP A 497 -7.43 18.24 -9.28
N ALA A 498 -8.71 18.63 -9.32
CA ALA A 498 -9.67 18.15 -10.31
C ALA A 498 -9.31 18.45 -11.78
N SER A 499 -8.37 19.37 -12.03
CA SER A 499 -7.88 19.69 -13.38
C SER A 499 -6.65 18.87 -13.77
N GLY A 500 -6.17 17.98 -12.88
CA GLY A 500 -4.97 17.18 -13.07
C GLY A 500 -3.67 17.94 -12.78
N ASN A 501 -3.73 19.09 -12.11
CA ASN A 501 -2.51 19.78 -11.69
C ASN A 501 -1.98 19.18 -10.39
N LEU A 502 -0.66 18.94 -10.34
CA LEU A 502 0.01 18.49 -9.13
C LEU A 502 0.00 19.61 -8.06
N VAL A 503 -0.65 19.34 -6.94
CA VAL A 503 -0.69 20.21 -5.75
C VAL A 503 0.57 20.00 -4.91
N THR A 504 0.90 18.74 -4.60
CA THR A 504 2.11 18.38 -3.85
C THR A 504 2.52 16.93 -4.12
N SER A 505 3.79 16.63 -3.89
CA SER A 505 4.40 15.32 -4.08
C SER A 505 5.32 15.04 -2.90
N ILE A 506 5.10 13.93 -2.19
CA ILE A 506 5.78 13.61 -0.92
C ILE A 506 6.37 12.19 -0.98
N ASN A 507 7.70 12.13 -0.85
CA ASN A 507 8.47 10.96 -0.47
C ASN A 507 9.65 11.44 0.43
N PRO A 508 9.60 11.24 1.75
CA PRO A 508 10.66 11.70 2.64
C PRO A 508 11.93 10.83 2.53
N ALA A 509 13.08 11.46 2.35
CA ALA A 509 14.35 10.76 2.10
C ALA A 509 14.85 9.80 3.22
N THR A 510 14.23 9.81 4.40
CA THR A 510 14.66 8.98 5.54
C THR A 510 13.53 8.19 6.19
N GLN A 511 12.37 8.13 5.53
CA GLN A 511 11.18 7.45 6.04
C GLN A 511 10.46 6.77 4.89
N LEU A 512 9.77 5.67 5.17
CA LEU A 512 8.98 4.94 4.17
C LEU A 512 7.53 5.47 4.06
N ASN A 513 7.09 6.28 5.02
CA ASN A 513 5.76 6.88 5.04
C ASN A 513 5.77 8.25 4.34
N ALA A 514 4.61 8.66 3.81
CA ALA A 514 4.41 9.97 3.19
C ALA A 514 3.29 10.74 3.92
N ASN A 515 3.59 11.96 4.37
CA ASN A 515 2.62 12.82 5.07
C ASN A 515 2.41 14.11 4.28
N ILE A 516 1.16 14.38 3.89
CA ILE A 516 0.74 15.62 3.23
C ILE A 516 0.09 16.52 4.27
N SER A 517 0.51 17.79 4.29
CA SER A 517 -0.22 18.86 4.98
C SER A 517 -0.11 20.10 4.11
N THR A 518 -1.21 20.48 3.46
CA THR A 518 -1.23 21.59 2.49
C THR A 518 -2.54 22.36 2.55
N SER A 519 -2.49 23.65 2.26
CA SER A 519 -3.69 24.48 2.13
C SER A 519 -4.26 24.33 0.73
N VAL A 520 -5.54 23.99 0.66
CA VAL A 520 -6.28 23.69 -0.57
C VAL A 520 -7.48 24.64 -0.72
N SER A 521 -7.91 24.86 -1.96
CA SER A 521 -9.21 25.48 -2.23
C SER A 521 -10.32 24.43 -2.11
N ALA A 522 -11.56 24.88 -1.96
CA ALA A 522 -12.69 23.96 -1.98
C ALA A 522 -12.78 23.24 -3.32
N GLY A 523 -12.92 21.91 -3.30
CA GLY A 523 -13.09 21.08 -4.50
C GLY A 523 -12.63 19.64 -4.34
N THR A 524 -12.63 18.92 -5.46
CA THR A 524 -12.19 17.53 -5.57
C THR A 524 -10.67 17.44 -5.74
N TYR A 525 -10.07 16.47 -5.05
CA TYR A 525 -8.65 16.13 -5.14
C TYR A 525 -8.47 14.63 -5.36
N PHE A 526 -7.35 14.29 -6.00
CA PHE A 526 -6.94 12.91 -6.24
C PHE A 526 -5.62 12.62 -5.56
N LEU A 527 -5.58 11.63 -4.68
CA LEU A 527 -4.37 11.10 -4.07
C LEU A 527 -3.92 9.88 -4.86
N HIS A 528 -2.72 9.93 -5.41
CA HIS A 528 -2.05 8.79 -6.03
C HIS A 528 -1.04 8.23 -5.03
N VAL A 529 -1.18 6.96 -4.67
CA VAL A 529 -0.23 6.22 -3.83
C VAL A 529 0.46 5.19 -4.71
N ARG A 530 1.79 5.18 -4.73
CA ARG A 530 2.56 4.22 -5.53
C ARG A 530 3.89 3.86 -4.89
N SER A 531 4.50 2.79 -5.40
CA SER A 531 5.87 2.44 -5.05
C SER A 531 6.87 3.49 -5.52
N THR A 532 7.95 3.64 -4.75
CA THR A 532 9.17 4.33 -5.18
C THR A 532 10.39 3.66 -4.53
N GLY A 533 11.59 4.18 -4.77
CA GLY A 533 12.80 3.72 -4.09
C GLY A 533 13.59 4.88 -3.49
N TYR A 534 14.55 4.51 -2.65
CA TYR A 534 15.48 5.45 -2.04
C TYR A 534 16.83 5.46 -2.77
N GLY A 535 17.19 6.60 -3.38
CA GLY A 535 18.49 6.82 -3.99
C GLY A 535 18.71 6.00 -5.26
N SER A 536 19.57 4.99 -5.19
CA SER A 536 19.89 4.09 -6.30
C SER A 536 20.14 2.69 -5.75
N ALA A 537 20.15 1.65 -6.59
CA ALA A 537 20.48 0.29 -6.17
C ALA A 537 21.84 0.14 -5.45
N ASN A 538 22.74 1.14 -5.54
CA ASN A 538 24.05 1.12 -4.89
C ASN A 538 24.14 1.91 -3.58
N THR A 539 23.15 2.76 -3.32
CA THR A 539 23.13 3.69 -2.19
C THR A 539 21.85 3.56 -1.34
N GLY A 540 20.92 2.72 -1.79
CA GLY A 540 19.63 2.41 -1.21
C GLY A 540 18.98 1.28 -2.01
N PHE A 541 17.80 1.53 -2.56
CA PHE A 541 17.04 0.54 -3.34
C PHE A 541 16.18 1.21 -4.40
N THR A 542 15.81 0.44 -5.42
CA THR A 542 14.87 0.87 -6.46
C THR A 542 13.44 0.58 -6.03
N ASP A 543 12.49 1.01 -6.83
CA ASP A 543 11.07 0.70 -6.70
C ASP A 543 10.71 -0.77 -7.04
N TYR A 544 11.65 -1.57 -7.56
CA TYR A 544 11.40 -2.94 -8.03
C TYR A 544 10.65 -3.83 -7.01
N ALA A 545 11.12 -3.87 -5.76
CA ALA A 545 10.53 -4.68 -4.68
C ALA A 545 10.07 -3.82 -3.50
N SER A 546 9.84 -2.54 -3.78
CA SER A 546 9.25 -1.60 -2.84
C SER A 546 7.73 -1.74 -2.88
N LEU A 547 7.23 -2.84 -2.34
CA LEU A 547 5.85 -3.30 -2.48
C LEU A 547 5.27 -3.64 -1.11
N GLY A 548 3.95 -3.61 -0.98
CA GLY A 548 3.26 -4.01 0.26
C GLY A 548 2.04 -3.16 0.60
N ALA A 549 1.43 -3.48 1.74
CA ALA A 549 0.22 -2.84 2.23
C ALA A 549 0.51 -1.49 2.91
N TYR A 550 -0.44 -0.57 2.79
CA TYR A 550 -0.41 0.72 3.44
C TYR A 550 -1.79 1.15 3.95
N THR A 551 -1.81 2.16 4.81
CA THR A 551 -3.02 2.81 5.30
C THR A 551 -2.99 4.30 4.97
N VAL A 552 -4.13 4.85 4.60
CA VAL A 552 -4.38 6.30 4.46
C VAL A 552 -5.24 6.72 5.63
N THR A 553 -4.83 7.75 6.35
CA THR A 553 -5.66 8.45 7.34
C THR A 553 -5.51 9.95 7.16
N GLY A 554 -6.49 10.74 7.58
CA GLY A 554 -6.37 12.19 7.46
C GLY A 554 -7.62 12.95 7.81
N GLU A 555 -7.53 14.26 7.59
CA GLU A 555 -8.61 15.22 7.80
C GLU A 555 -8.70 16.13 6.58
N VAL A 556 -9.90 16.20 6.00
CA VAL A 556 -10.22 17.17 4.95
C VAL A 556 -10.66 18.48 5.59
N ALA A 557 -10.43 19.61 4.91
CA ALA A 557 -10.96 20.87 5.40
C ALA A 557 -12.49 20.82 5.38
N ALA A 558 -13.13 21.28 6.46
CA ALA A 558 -14.58 21.35 6.55
C ALA A 558 -15.14 22.15 5.37
N ALA A 559 -16.20 21.64 4.75
CA ALA A 559 -17.00 22.44 3.83
C ALA A 559 -17.51 23.68 4.58
N ALA A 560 -17.52 24.83 3.90
CA ALA A 560 -18.14 26.01 4.46
C ALA A 560 -19.61 25.69 4.76
N VAL A 561 -20.07 26.02 5.98
CA VAL A 561 -21.49 25.94 6.30
C VAL A 561 -22.19 27.03 5.49
N PRO A 562 -23.15 26.69 4.62
CA PRO A 562 -23.87 27.70 3.85
C PRO A 562 -24.55 28.69 4.80
N THR A 563 -24.42 29.98 4.51
CA THR A 563 -25.16 31.04 5.19
C THR A 563 -26.66 30.88 4.93
N PRO A 564 -27.54 31.42 5.81
CA PRO A 564 -28.97 31.48 5.53
C PRO A 564 -29.29 32.06 4.15
N PHE A 565 -28.57 33.11 3.72
CA PHE A 565 -28.70 33.71 2.39
C PHE A 565 -28.36 32.71 1.28
N GLU A 566 -27.23 32.01 1.37
CA GLU A 566 -26.85 30.98 0.40
C GLU A 566 -27.87 29.84 0.32
N LEU A 567 -28.48 29.46 1.45
CA LEU A 567 -29.58 28.50 1.47
C LEU A 567 -30.83 29.02 0.77
N THR A 568 -31.21 30.29 1.01
CA THR A 568 -32.33 30.92 0.31
C THR A 568 -32.08 31.00 -1.20
N MET A 569 -30.86 31.35 -1.62
CA MET A 569 -30.49 31.47 -3.03
C MET A 569 -30.30 30.12 -3.73
N ALA A 570 -30.17 29.01 -2.99
CA ALA A 570 -29.96 27.68 -3.57
C ALA A 570 -31.12 27.21 -4.47
N SER A 571 -32.32 27.79 -4.31
CA SER A 571 -33.49 27.55 -5.17
C SER A 571 -33.40 28.19 -6.56
N LEU A 572 -32.54 29.21 -6.73
CA LEU A 572 -32.37 29.95 -7.98
C LEU A 572 -31.28 29.33 -8.87
N PRO A 573 -31.32 29.54 -10.21
CA PRO A 573 -30.20 29.29 -11.11
C PRO A 573 -28.92 30.01 -10.65
N GLU A 574 -27.76 29.37 -10.79
CA GLU A 574 -26.47 29.87 -10.28
C GLU A 574 -26.13 31.29 -10.77
N ASN A 575 -26.49 31.63 -12.01
CA ASN A 575 -26.28 32.94 -12.61
C ASN A 575 -27.27 34.03 -12.16
N GLN A 576 -28.12 33.75 -11.16
CA GLN A 576 -29.13 34.65 -10.61
C GLN A 576 -29.04 34.78 -9.08
N ARG A 577 -27.97 34.26 -8.46
CA ARG A 577 -27.81 34.21 -6.99
C ARG A 577 -27.11 35.42 -6.39
N ASN A 578 -26.68 36.41 -7.17
CA ASN A 578 -25.96 37.54 -6.58
C ASN A 578 -26.90 38.33 -5.66
N PRO A 579 -26.40 38.88 -4.53
CA PRO A 579 -27.18 39.73 -3.64
C PRO A 579 -27.92 40.90 -4.33
N SER A 580 -27.38 41.40 -5.44
CA SER A 580 -27.92 42.50 -6.24
C SER A 580 -28.78 42.07 -7.42
N ASP A 581 -28.86 40.77 -7.73
CA ASP A 581 -29.71 40.29 -8.82
C ASP A 581 -31.18 40.44 -8.44
N ASP A 582 -32.02 40.58 -9.46
CA ASP A 582 -33.46 40.74 -9.40
C ASP A 582 -34.05 39.78 -10.45
N PRO A 583 -34.20 38.49 -10.12
CA PRO A 583 -34.55 37.45 -11.09
C PRO A 583 -35.97 37.58 -11.65
N ASP A 584 -36.89 38.16 -10.89
CA ASP A 584 -38.30 38.32 -11.27
C ASP A 584 -38.62 39.71 -11.88
N GLY A 585 -37.70 40.67 -11.74
CA GLY A 585 -37.77 41.99 -12.34
C GLY A 585 -38.71 42.96 -11.63
N ASP A 586 -39.03 42.72 -10.36
CA ASP A 586 -39.94 43.58 -9.57
C ASP A 586 -39.25 44.84 -9.00
N GLY A 587 -37.91 44.91 -9.12
CA GLY A 587 -37.08 46.01 -8.64
C GLY A 587 -36.57 45.84 -7.21
N ILE A 588 -36.75 44.67 -6.60
CA ILE A 588 -36.22 44.26 -5.30
C ILE A 588 -35.08 43.26 -5.56
N SER A 589 -33.93 43.49 -4.91
CA SER A 589 -32.79 42.59 -5.06
C SER A 589 -32.94 41.36 -4.15
N ASN A 590 -32.37 40.23 -4.54
CA ASN A 590 -32.23 39.01 -3.73
C ASN A 590 -31.87 39.24 -2.24
N LEU A 591 -30.94 40.16 -1.94
CA LEU A 591 -30.58 40.49 -0.55
C LEU A 591 -31.74 41.13 0.22
N THR A 592 -32.42 42.08 -0.41
CA THR A 592 -33.58 42.74 0.19
C THR A 592 -34.69 41.73 0.40
N GLU A 593 -34.86 40.81 -0.54
CA GLU A 593 -35.85 39.76 -0.45
C GLU A 593 -35.58 38.76 0.68
N HIS A 594 -34.35 38.25 0.76
CA HIS A 594 -33.90 37.43 1.88
C HIS A 594 -34.09 38.15 3.21
N ALA A 595 -33.67 39.43 3.30
CA ALA A 595 -33.81 40.25 4.49
C ALA A 595 -35.27 40.48 4.92
N LEU A 596 -36.21 40.39 3.98
CA LEU A 596 -37.65 40.59 4.23
C LEU A 596 -38.44 39.27 4.28
N GLY A 597 -37.79 38.14 4.01
CA GLY A 597 -38.41 36.82 3.97
C GLY A 597 -39.32 36.61 2.76
N THR A 598 -38.97 37.17 1.60
CA THR A 598 -39.69 36.97 0.32
C THR A 598 -39.02 35.94 -0.56
N ASP A 599 -39.74 35.53 -1.62
CA ASP A 599 -39.28 34.56 -2.60
C ASP A 599 -38.70 35.28 -3.83
N PRO A 600 -37.37 35.22 -4.07
CA PRO A 600 -36.75 35.95 -5.17
C PRO A 600 -37.05 35.46 -6.58
N ALA A 601 -37.83 34.39 -6.70
CA ALA A 601 -38.34 33.92 -7.99
C ALA A 601 -39.78 34.41 -8.26
N SER A 602 -40.38 35.14 -7.33
CA SER A 602 -41.81 35.42 -7.33
C SER A 602 -42.08 36.92 -7.21
N PRO A 603 -42.64 37.56 -8.26
CA PRO A 603 -42.98 38.99 -8.23
C PRO A 603 -44.14 39.31 -7.27
N GLU A 604 -44.66 38.29 -6.59
CA GLU A 604 -45.51 38.43 -5.43
C GLU A 604 -44.63 38.77 -4.22
N THR A 605 -44.57 40.04 -3.81
CA THR A 605 -45.12 40.42 -2.49
C THR A 605 -45.11 41.93 -2.24
N SER A 606 -46.20 42.41 -1.67
CA SER A 606 -46.34 43.72 -1.06
C SER A 606 -45.46 43.85 0.19
N HIS A 607 -44.17 44.12 0.02
CA HIS A 607 -43.30 44.47 1.15
C HIS A 607 -43.52 45.93 1.50
N HIS A 608 -44.40 46.14 2.48
CA HIS A 608 -44.67 47.44 3.06
C HIS A 608 -43.48 47.88 3.92
N PHE A 609 -42.44 48.43 3.29
CA PHE A 609 -41.63 49.41 4.01
C PHE A 609 -42.57 50.51 4.50
N SER A 610 -42.57 50.66 5.81
CA SER A 610 -43.74 51.07 6.53
C SER A 610 -43.87 52.59 6.54
N SER A 611 -45.07 53.05 6.89
CA SER A 611 -45.41 54.46 6.97
C SER A 611 -44.45 55.23 7.88
N VAL A 612 -43.90 56.33 7.36
CA VAL A 612 -43.25 57.33 8.19
C VAL A 612 -44.34 58.28 8.68
N SER A 613 -44.45 58.49 9.99
CA SER A 613 -45.43 59.44 10.56
C SER A 613 -44.77 60.46 11.49
N PRO A 614 -45.33 61.68 11.60
CA PRO A 614 -44.88 62.64 12.59
C PRO A 614 -45.10 62.08 14.00
N ASN A 615 -44.06 62.11 14.84
CA ASN A 615 -44.16 61.77 16.25
C ASN A 615 -44.26 63.07 17.06
N GLY A 616 -45.49 63.44 17.43
CA GLY A 616 -45.77 64.72 18.09
C GLY A 616 -45.42 65.93 17.20
N SER A 617 -45.06 67.05 17.81
CA SER A 617 -44.80 68.31 17.10
C SER A 617 -43.38 68.46 16.53
N SER A 618 -42.48 67.49 16.74
CA SER A 618 -41.06 67.64 16.39
C SER A 618 -40.34 66.37 15.91
N GLY A 619 -40.83 65.16 16.24
CA GLY A 619 -40.13 63.90 15.95
C GLY A 619 -40.64 63.16 14.72
N VAL A 620 -39.93 62.10 14.34
CA VAL A 620 -40.33 61.17 13.27
C VAL A 620 -40.33 59.77 13.81
N GLU A 621 -41.32 59.00 13.38
CA GLU A 621 -41.41 57.57 13.63
C GLU A 621 -41.35 56.81 12.32
N PHE A 622 -40.52 55.77 12.29
CA PHE A 622 -40.37 54.84 11.18
C PHE A 622 -40.71 53.43 11.65
N LEU A 623 -41.65 52.79 10.97
CA LEU A 623 -42.00 51.40 11.22
C LEU A 623 -41.23 50.50 10.24
N ILE A 624 -40.89 49.29 10.68
CA ILE A 624 -40.25 48.26 9.85
C ILE A 624 -40.93 46.93 10.17
N ASP A 625 -41.54 46.32 9.17
CA ASP A 625 -42.12 44.97 9.31
C ASP A 625 -41.10 43.95 8.77
N LEU A 626 -40.52 43.16 9.68
CA LEU A 626 -39.57 42.08 9.37
C LEU A 626 -40.24 40.70 9.56
N PRO A 627 -39.77 39.63 8.90
CA PRO A 627 -40.35 38.30 9.08
C PRO A 627 -40.27 37.83 10.54
N ALA A 628 -41.11 36.87 10.92
CA ALA A 628 -41.09 36.29 12.27
C ALA A 628 -39.68 35.75 12.62
N ASP A 629 -39.11 35.01 11.67
CA ASP A 629 -37.76 34.47 11.71
C ASP A 629 -36.83 35.39 10.91
N ILE A 630 -36.38 36.48 11.56
CA ILE A 630 -35.48 37.47 10.94
C ILE A 630 -34.12 36.80 10.66
N PRO A 631 -33.61 36.86 9.41
CA PRO A 631 -32.32 36.28 9.08
C PRO A 631 -31.19 36.76 10.01
N SER A 632 -30.38 35.82 10.48
CA SER A 632 -29.26 36.11 11.39
C SER A 632 -28.01 36.63 10.69
N ASP A 633 -27.97 36.55 9.37
CA ASP A 633 -26.86 36.95 8.49
C ASP A 633 -27.07 38.31 7.83
N VAL A 634 -28.08 39.08 8.28
CA VAL A 634 -28.41 40.41 7.75
C VAL A 634 -28.27 41.47 8.85
N LEU A 635 -27.54 42.54 8.52
CA LEU A 635 -27.47 43.77 9.28
C LEU A 635 -28.52 44.76 8.75
N TYR A 636 -29.31 45.33 9.66
CA TYR A 636 -30.28 46.39 9.31
C TYR A 636 -29.82 47.69 9.94
N THR A 637 -29.63 48.73 9.14
CA THR A 637 -29.32 50.07 9.64
C THR A 637 -30.37 51.06 9.17
N VAL A 638 -31.04 51.70 10.12
CA VAL A 638 -31.92 52.83 9.83
C VAL A 638 -31.09 54.09 9.85
N GLU A 639 -31.08 54.80 8.73
CA GLU A 639 -30.29 56.00 8.55
C GLU A 639 -31.18 57.18 8.22
N ALA A 640 -30.75 58.36 8.67
CA ALA A 640 -31.44 59.60 8.40
C ALA A 640 -30.51 60.64 7.77
N SER A 641 -31.07 61.50 6.92
CA SER A 641 -30.37 62.65 6.35
C SER A 641 -31.32 63.83 6.14
N CYS A 642 -30.79 65.03 5.99
CA CYS A 642 -31.58 66.22 5.66
C CYS A 642 -31.78 66.38 4.13
N THR A 643 -31.09 65.58 3.31
CA THR A 643 -31.18 65.62 1.84
C THR A 643 -31.04 64.22 1.25
N LEU A 644 -31.82 63.89 0.22
CA LEU A 644 -31.80 62.58 -0.45
C LEU A 644 -30.46 62.24 -1.12
N ASP A 645 -29.79 63.24 -1.71
CA ASP A 645 -28.57 63.04 -2.53
C ASP A 645 -27.27 63.13 -1.73
N SER A 646 -27.35 63.03 -0.41
CA SER A 646 -26.21 63.20 0.50
C SER A 646 -25.41 61.92 0.70
N THR A 647 -24.10 62.05 0.89
CA THR A 647 -23.24 60.99 1.45
C THR A 647 -23.29 60.95 2.98
N ASP A 648 -23.84 61.98 3.60
CA ASP A 648 -23.94 62.19 5.05
C ASP A 648 -25.27 61.62 5.56
N TRP A 649 -25.39 60.30 5.51
CA TRP A 649 -26.44 59.55 6.19
C TRP A 649 -25.94 59.15 7.57
N THR A 650 -26.74 59.42 8.61
CA THR A 650 -26.38 59.08 9.99
C THR A 650 -27.24 57.92 10.48
N SER A 651 -26.61 56.88 11.02
CA SER A 651 -27.32 55.77 11.68
C SER A 651 -28.06 56.27 12.92
N ILE A 652 -29.37 56.01 12.97
CA ILE A 652 -30.26 56.36 14.10
C ILE A 652 -30.72 55.12 14.88
N ALA A 653 -30.69 53.95 14.23
CA ALA A 653 -30.87 52.65 14.85
C ALA A 653 -30.19 51.59 13.98
N SER A 654 -29.70 50.51 14.61
CA SER A 654 -29.18 49.35 13.90
C SER A 654 -29.56 48.06 14.61
N ARG A 655 -29.79 47.00 13.85
CA ARG A 655 -29.95 45.64 14.35
C ARG A 655 -28.75 44.82 13.95
N ASP A 656 -28.02 44.28 14.93
CA ASP A 656 -26.90 43.38 14.68
C ASP A 656 -27.38 41.93 14.40
N THR A 657 -26.43 41.07 14.05
CA THR A 657 -26.66 39.63 13.78
C THR A 657 -27.05 38.83 15.03
N ALA A 658 -26.75 39.33 16.22
CA ALA A 658 -27.24 38.78 17.48
C ALA A 658 -28.70 39.16 17.77
N GLY A 659 -29.32 39.95 16.89
CA GLY A 659 -30.70 40.42 16.98
C GLY A 659 -30.92 41.54 17.98
N GLN A 660 -29.84 42.18 18.45
CA GLN A 660 -29.91 43.34 19.34
C GLN A 660 -30.10 44.61 18.54
N TRP A 661 -31.03 45.46 18.99
CA TRP A 661 -31.24 46.79 18.44
C TRP A 661 -30.46 47.85 19.23
N SER A 662 -29.82 48.77 18.50
CA SER A 662 -29.31 50.04 19.02
C SER A 662 -30.31 51.17 18.74
N GLY A 663 -30.15 52.30 19.43
CA GLY A 663 -31.04 53.46 19.27
C GLY A 663 -32.38 53.30 20.01
N SER A 664 -33.36 54.14 19.67
CA SER A 664 -34.69 54.11 20.28
C SER A 664 -35.64 53.25 19.45
N VAL A 665 -35.68 51.95 19.74
CA VAL A 665 -36.50 50.96 19.03
C VAL A 665 -37.42 50.25 20.00
N THR A 666 -38.70 50.13 19.65
CA THR A 666 -39.67 49.27 20.35
C THR A 666 -40.24 48.22 19.39
N GLU A 667 -40.39 46.99 19.86
CA GLU A 667 -40.98 45.90 19.10
C GLU A 667 -42.47 45.73 19.42
N GLU A 668 -43.29 45.55 18.40
CA GLU A 668 -44.72 45.26 18.48
C GLU A 668 -45.13 44.17 17.47
N SER A 669 -46.32 43.60 17.63
CA SER A 669 -46.84 42.60 16.68
C SER A 669 -47.18 43.25 15.34
N GLY A 670 -46.60 42.75 14.26
CA GLY A 670 -46.83 43.22 12.90
C GLY A 670 -48.00 42.49 12.20
N PRO A 671 -48.41 42.98 11.03
CA PRO A 671 -49.43 42.34 10.19
C PRO A 671 -48.94 40.99 9.68
N SER A 672 -49.87 40.07 9.41
CA SER A 672 -49.58 38.77 8.77
C SER A 672 -48.48 37.94 9.46
N GLY A 673 -48.30 38.08 10.78
CA GLY A 673 -47.30 37.33 11.55
C GLY A 673 -45.89 37.91 11.51
N THR A 674 -45.68 39.09 10.91
CA THR A 674 -44.40 39.83 10.96
C THR A 674 -44.13 40.41 12.35
N ARG A 675 -42.86 40.74 12.61
CA ARG A 675 -42.41 41.52 13.77
C ARG A 675 -42.24 42.96 13.34
N ARG A 676 -42.96 43.88 14.00
CA ARG A 676 -42.91 45.31 13.70
C ARG A 676 -41.97 46.03 14.64
N PHE A 677 -40.99 46.73 14.08
CA PHE A 677 -40.05 47.55 14.81
C PHE A 677 -40.36 49.03 14.59
N ARG A 678 -40.52 49.75 15.69
CA ARG A 678 -40.83 51.17 15.73
C ARG A 678 -39.58 51.92 16.13
N VAL A 679 -38.96 52.60 15.17
CA VAL A 679 -37.77 53.44 15.36
C VAL A 679 -38.23 54.88 15.55
N THR A 680 -37.89 55.44 16.71
CA THR A 680 -38.25 56.82 17.05
C THR A 680 -37.02 57.70 17.05
N GLU A 681 -37.10 58.83 16.37
CA GLU A 681 -36.09 59.88 16.45
C GLU A 681 -36.76 61.18 16.90
N ASN A 682 -36.34 61.69 18.06
CA ASN A 682 -36.85 62.93 18.65
C ASN A 682 -35.74 63.99 18.68
N PRO A 683 -35.86 65.09 17.93
CA PRO A 683 -34.85 66.13 17.99
C PRO A 683 -35.06 67.08 19.16
N SER A 684 -33.99 67.77 19.53
CA SER A 684 -34.05 68.88 20.48
C SER A 684 -34.74 70.12 19.90
N GLU A 685 -34.81 70.25 18.58
CA GLU A 685 -35.42 71.36 17.82
C GLU A 685 -36.20 70.83 16.61
N PRO A 686 -37.31 71.45 16.15
CA PRO A 686 -38.10 70.94 15.04
C PRO A 686 -37.31 70.84 13.73
N TRP A 687 -37.37 69.71 13.05
CA TRP A 687 -36.74 69.56 11.73
C TRP A 687 -37.53 70.27 10.62
N THR A 688 -36.82 70.90 9.68
CA THR A 688 -37.41 71.46 8.45
C THR A 688 -37.45 70.45 7.31
N CYS A 689 -36.61 69.42 7.35
CA CYS A 689 -36.56 68.29 6.42
C CYS A 689 -35.87 67.08 7.08
N ARG A 690 -36.39 65.87 6.86
CA ARG A 690 -35.81 64.61 7.36
C ARG A 690 -36.18 63.48 6.40
N PHE A 691 -35.18 62.81 5.85
CA PHE A 691 -35.30 61.61 5.02
C PHE A 691 -34.81 60.42 5.81
N ILE A 692 -35.49 59.29 5.65
CA ILE A 692 -35.14 58.03 6.33
C ILE A 692 -34.99 56.96 5.26
N ARG A 693 -33.94 56.15 5.40
CA ARG A 693 -33.76 54.93 4.62
C ARG A 693 -33.41 53.77 5.53
N ILE A 694 -33.67 52.57 5.03
CA ILE A 694 -33.09 51.36 5.58
C ILE A 694 -31.95 50.91 4.67
N HIS A 695 -30.82 50.61 5.29
CA HIS A 695 -29.65 50.05 4.66
C HIS A 695 -29.53 48.59 5.12
N ILE A 696 -29.46 47.68 4.16
CA ILE A 696 -29.43 46.23 4.36
C ILE A 696 -28.10 45.72 3.81
N GLU A 697 -27.36 45.00 4.65
CA GLU A 697 -26.07 44.41 4.31
C GLU A 697 -25.99 42.96 4.80
N LEU A 698 -25.30 42.10 4.06
CA LEU A 698 -24.93 40.77 4.56
C LEU A 698 -23.80 40.91 5.58
N ALA A 699 -23.93 40.19 6.68
CA ALA A 699 -22.84 40.01 7.62
C ALA A 699 -21.92 38.90 7.09
N LEU A 700 -20.80 39.30 6.48
CA LEU A 700 -19.75 38.41 5.97
C LEU A 700 -18.92 37.78 7.09
#